data_AF-A0A0C3LG73-F1
#
_entry.id   AF-A0A0C3LG73-F1
#
_cell.length_a   1.000
_cell.length_b   1.000
_cell.length_c   1.000
_cell.angle_alpha   90.00
_cell.angle_beta   90.00
_cell.angle_gamma   90.00
#
_symmetry.space_group_name_H-M   'P 1'
#
loop_
_entity.id
_entity.type
_entity.pdbx_description
1 polymer ?
#
loop_
_entity_poly.entity_id
_entity_poly.type
_entity_poly.pdbx_seq_one_letter_code
_entity_poly.pdbx_strand_id
1 'polypeptide(L)'
;MGVLPEGSKELVPEPFRYLMYNSESPILDFYPQDFEQDRNGKKNDWEAVVKIPFMDQYRLRDAMKPRLHLLTPEEQKRNTWGTSTLFTHTDQETEYPSSLPGVFPTIPRCHCAMRVFDLPTLDGLHLVEGLCDGVFLGVNALAGFPSLKTLPYTATLGYHSVNVFQADSRNKSMVLNIHSTWEGKNAQDVARELVGKRTFVNWPFLQEGLIVAVSDDMIRYEKDHTTPHPSLQIWKRKAEELEYRYSKRFAVLTGDVQVVLHVRPLKGLKRLDNGSLVKDYEGQDKEVIQAVQMAVMKVVSEDPRYLEQQARPLHEDYPEGSPVIFLGEHAYGVAARVTGTTEQSLSVTLAFFPSERADVETLANLIQTHGLEEAYYPAFRIAETLQMSGLALARIASNFMVVSESGDKKNLGLRLKFEGKGQKVLGYSRKVGRQWEYSDQAIELIRDYKIAFPDLFDRLDDRGDDMLFASSIFYGNADTKVKEVEKWLKDRGVRDFEPVSLSVSQMSKATIKEIEKFGSELNANRSPEAIKKAIVKGIPPSAVLKPSQAVFRLQNQVFNVADRVTMVQDSGSVPICLKGVVVSLKPDAIDVVWDVPFMSGTTLGGRCSEYRGSTVNPNTCLNLTRRQFVVSTNPAANRNRPVHGLPNGQSPANAWVPAPRQDGPPVRMEG
;
A
#
# COMPACT_ATOMS: atom_id res chain seq x y z
N MET A 1 32.90 23.02 4.79
CA MET A 1 33.65 23.74 3.73
C MET A 1 34.40 22.82 2.79
N GLY A 2 35.00 21.72 3.25
CA GLY A 2 35.74 20.79 2.36
C GLY A 2 34.89 19.94 1.40
N VAL A 3 33.62 20.30 1.19
CA VAL A 3 32.65 19.49 0.41
C VAL A 3 31.73 20.42 -0.39
N LEU A 4 31.13 21.40 0.28
CA LEU A 4 30.14 22.29 -0.35
C LEU A 4 30.80 23.22 -1.39
N PRO A 5 30.19 23.40 -2.58
CA PRO A 5 30.62 24.40 -3.55
C PRO A 5 30.20 25.81 -3.11
N GLU A 6 30.75 26.83 -3.78
CA GLU A 6 30.42 28.25 -3.55
C GLU A 6 28.91 28.53 -3.71
N GLY A 7 28.25 27.91 -4.68
CA GLY A 7 26.80 28.05 -4.89
C GLY A 7 25.93 27.59 -3.70
N SER A 8 26.49 26.88 -2.72
CA SER A 8 25.81 26.49 -1.48
C SER A 8 26.42 27.14 -0.22
N LYS A 9 27.16 28.24 -0.37
CA LYS A 9 27.82 28.97 0.73
C LYS A 9 26.88 29.39 1.86
N GLU A 10 25.59 29.58 1.58
CA GLU A 10 24.60 29.97 2.59
C GLU A 10 24.46 28.94 3.73
N LEU A 11 24.77 27.66 3.47
CA LEU A 11 24.76 26.59 4.48
C LEU A 11 25.99 26.62 5.41
N VAL A 12 27.00 27.42 5.08
CA VAL A 12 28.21 27.61 5.89
C VAL A 12 28.01 28.86 6.78
N PRO A 13 28.53 28.89 8.03
CA PRO A 13 28.54 30.10 8.85
C PRO A 13 29.04 31.32 8.10
N GLU A 14 28.36 32.45 8.29
CA GLU A 14 28.63 33.71 7.60
C GLU A 14 30.13 34.12 7.62
N PRO A 15 30.86 33.99 8.76
CA PRO A 15 32.27 34.35 8.80
C PRO A 15 33.15 33.62 7.79
N PHE A 16 32.78 32.41 7.36
CA PHE A 16 33.60 31.63 6.43
C PHE A 16 33.20 31.78 4.97
N ARG A 17 32.00 32.32 4.67
CA ARG A 17 31.48 32.36 3.28
C ARG A 17 32.42 33.10 2.32
N TYR A 18 33.05 34.18 2.79
CA TYR A 18 34.03 34.98 2.04
C TYR A 18 35.17 34.14 1.45
N LEU A 19 35.61 33.11 2.17
CA LEU A 19 36.69 32.23 1.71
C LEU A 19 36.34 31.45 0.44
N MET A 20 35.06 31.31 0.10
CA MET A 20 34.59 30.51 -1.03
C MET A 20 34.45 31.29 -2.33
N TYR A 21 34.34 32.63 -2.27
CA TYR A 21 34.05 33.45 -3.47
C TYR A 21 34.96 34.67 -3.62
N ASN A 22 35.67 35.10 -2.58
CA ASN A 22 36.48 36.30 -2.67
C ASN A 22 37.81 36.02 -3.37
N SER A 23 38.19 36.92 -4.30
CA SER A 23 39.44 36.87 -5.07
C SER A 23 40.72 36.86 -4.22
N GLU A 24 40.69 37.43 -3.02
CA GLU A 24 41.79 37.48 -2.05
C GLU A 24 41.83 36.24 -1.14
N SER A 25 40.88 35.30 -1.28
CA SER A 25 40.87 34.10 -0.46
C SER A 25 42.07 33.21 -0.80
N PRO A 26 42.85 32.77 0.21
CA PRO A 26 44.01 31.90 0.00
C PRO A 26 43.63 30.48 -0.42
N ILE A 27 42.34 30.18 -0.52
CA ILE A 27 41.78 28.86 -0.88
C ILE A 27 40.67 28.98 -1.93
N LEU A 28 40.61 30.08 -2.69
CA LEU A 28 39.61 30.27 -3.75
C LEU A 28 39.71 29.18 -4.83
N ASP A 29 40.93 28.71 -5.11
CA ASP A 29 41.21 27.63 -6.05
C ASP A 29 40.48 26.33 -5.72
N PHE A 30 40.04 26.11 -4.48
CA PHE A 30 39.24 24.96 -4.09
C PHE A 30 37.78 25.02 -4.56
N TYR A 31 37.32 26.18 -5.00
CA TYR A 31 35.93 26.44 -5.34
C TYR A 31 35.79 26.97 -6.79
N PRO A 32 36.16 26.18 -7.81
CA PRO A 32 36.03 26.60 -9.19
C PRO A 32 34.56 26.81 -9.56
N GLN A 33 34.25 27.90 -10.28
CA GLN A 33 32.92 28.16 -10.82
C GLN A 33 32.59 27.21 -11.97
N ASP A 34 33.58 26.95 -12.83
CA ASP A 34 33.51 26.02 -13.93
C ASP A 34 34.53 24.88 -13.73
N PHE A 35 34.11 23.66 -14.01
CA PHE A 35 34.98 22.47 -13.91
C PHE A 35 34.77 21.54 -15.10
N GLU A 36 35.84 20.84 -15.46
CA GLU A 36 35.81 19.90 -16.58
C GLU A 36 35.10 18.59 -16.15
N GLN A 37 34.26 18.07 -17.05
CA GLN A 37 33.63 16.75 -16.91
C GLN A 37 34.12 15.84 -18.03
N ASP A 38 34.80 14.77 -17.65
CA ASP A 38 35.32 13.78 -18.59
C ASP A 38 34.43 12.54 -18.61
N ARG A 39 33.73 12.33 -19.73
CA ARG A 39 32.79 11.22 -19.88
C ARG A 39 33.48 9.87 -20.01
N ASN A 40 34.77 9.80 -20.36
CA ASN A 40 35.54 8.54 -20.54
C ASN A 40 34.74 7.39 -21.19
N GLY A 41 34.04 7.68 -22.30
CA GLY A 41 33.22 6.72 -23.04
C GLY A 41 31.88 6.32 -22.39
N LYS A 42 31.52 6.89 -21.24
CA LYS A 42 30.19 6.76 -20.62
C LYS A 42 29.18 7.63 -21.34
N LYS A 43 27.94 7.14 -21.40
CA LYS A 43 26.85 7.80 -22.12
C LYS A 43 26.17 8.87 -21.28
N ASN A 44 26.12 8.67 -19.97
CA ASN A 44 25.38 9.54 -19.07
C ASN A 44 26.31 10.47 -18.30
N ASP A 45 25.87 11.72 -18.08
CA ASP A 45 26.71 12.78 -17.50
C ASP A 45 27.01 12.53 -16.02
N TRP A 46 26.11 11.87 -15.28
CA TRP A 46 26.33 11.50 -13.88
C TRP A 46 27.37 10.37 -13.69
N GLU A 47 27.80 9.72 -14.79
CA GLU A 47 28.90 8.76 -14.78
C GLU A 47 30.24 9.42 -15.16
N ALA A 48 30.22 10.71 -15.53
CA ALA A 48 31.42 11.44 -15.90
C ALA A 48 32.32 11.70 -14.69
N VAL A 49 33.62 11.70 -14.93
CA VAL A 49 34.61 12.09 -13.94
C VAL A 49 34.58 13.61 -13.79
N VAL A 50 34.21 14.08 -12.62
CA VAL A 50 34.22 15.51 -12.25
C VAL A 50 35.63 15.89 -11.81
N LYS A 51 36.33 16.67 -12.63
CA LYS A 51 37.71 17.11 -12.36
C LYS A 51 37.71 18.39 -11.53
N ILE A 52 37.68 18.23 -10.21
CA ILE A 52 37.85 19.32 -9.25
C ILE A 52 39.19 19.16 -8.49
N PRO A 53 39.80 20.26 -8.04
CA PRO A 53 41.05 20.20 -7.30
C PRO A 53 40.84 19.49 -5.94
N PHE A 54 41.81 18.65 -5.56
CA PHE A 54 41.83 18.07 -4.22
C PHE A 54 42.24 19.13 -3.20
N MET A 55 41.38 19.37 -2.21
CA MET A 55 41.64 20.37 -1.18
C MET A 55 42.76 19.93 -0.24
N ASP A 56 43.73 20.83 -0.03
CA ASP A 56 44.73 20.66 1.01
C ASP A 56 44.11 20.95 2.39
N GLN A 57 44.12 19.96 3.27
CA GLN A 57 43.51 20.05 4.60
C GLN A 57 44.14 21.14 5.47
N TYR A 58 45.47 21.33 5.39
CA TYR A 58 46.19 22.30 6.20
C TYR A 58 45.88 23.72 5.72
N ARG A 59 45.92 23.96 4.39
CA ARG A 59 45.53 25.25 3.80
C ARG A 59 44.10 25.65 4.19
N LEU A 60 43.17 24.70 4.14
CA LEU A 60 41.78 24.96 4.54
C LEU A 60 41.67 25.34 6.03
N ARG A 61 42.32 24.58 6.92
CA ARG A 61 42.28 24.85 8.37
C ARG A 61 42.94 26.18 8.72
N ASP A 62 44.07 26.50 8.11
CA ASP A 62 44.79 27.75 8.35
C ASP A 62 44.00 28.97 7.86
N ALA A 63 43.30 28.87 6.72
CA ALA A 63 42.41 29.92 6.23
C ALA A 63 41.18 30.14 7.14
N MET A 64 40.67 29.09 7.78
CA MET A 64 39.52 29.15 8.69
C MET A 64 39.89 29.67 10.09
N LYS A 65 41.09 29.32 10.58
CA LYS A 65 41.52 29.56 11.97
C LYS A 65 41.36 31.03 12.43
N PRO A 66 41.73 32.06 11.65
CA PRO A 66 41.58 33.46 12.05
C PRO A 66 40.13 33.88 12.30
N ARG A 67 39.15 33.16 11.74
CA ARG A 67 37.73 33.53 11.79
C ARG A 67 36.91 32.68 12.76
N LEU A 68 37.49 31.66 13.39
CA LEU A 68 36.78 30.78 14.33
C LEU A 68 36.16 31.56 15.51
N HIS A 69 36.82 32.62 15.97
CA HIS A 69 36.33 33.46 17.07
C HIS A 69 35.10 34.32 16.70
N LEU A 70 34.79 34.47 15.40
CA LEU A 70 33.63 35.21 14.91
C LEU A 70 32.35 34.35 14.89
N LEU A 71 32.48 33.04 15.16
CA LEU A 71 31.32 32.14 15.25
C LEU A 71 30.48 32.48 16.48
N THR A 72 29.16 32.41 16.31
CA THR A 72 28.23 32.53 17.43
C THR A 72 28.38 31.36 18.41
N PRO A 73 27.96 31.50 19.68
CA PRO A 73 28.04 30.41 20.66
C PRO A 73 27.31 29.13 20.20
N GLU A 74 26.19 29.28 19.50
CA GLU A 74 25.43 28.17 18.92
C GLU A 74 26.23 27.46 17.81
N GLU A 75 26.84 28.22 16.90
CA GLU A 75 27.68 27.65 15.84
C GLU A 75 28.94 26.97 16.40
N GLN A 76 29.55 27.53 17.43
CA GLN A 76 30.67 26.91 18.14
C GLN A 76 30.25 25.58 18.76
N LYS A 77 29.08 25.53 19.43
CA LYS A 77 28.52 24.30 19.98
C LYS A 77 28.23 23.27 18.89
N ARG A 78 27.64 23.69 17.76
CA ARG A 78 27.37 22.82 16.60
C ARG A 78 28.64 22.31 15.93
N ASN A 79 29.76 23.03 16.06
CA ASN A 79 31.09 22.64 15.56
C ASN A 79 31.85 21.74 16.56
N THR A 80 31.14 20.88 17.30
CA THR A 80 31.71 19.88 18.20
C THR A 80 31.18 18.48 17.85
N TRP A 81 31.85 17.44 18.37
CA TRP A 81 31.38 16.06 18.21
C TRP A 81 30.23 15.79 19.19
N GLY A 82 29.14 15.21 18.68
CA GLY A 82 28.04 14.72 19.49
C GLY A 82 28.25 13.29 19.99
N THR A 83 27.38 12.84 20.88
CA THR A 83 27.30 11.44 21.33
C THR A 83 26.12 10.72 20.67
N SER A 84 26.14 9.39 20.66
CA SER A 84 24.95 8.63 20.28
C SER A 84 23.94 8.62 21.44
N THR A 85 22.65 8.45 21.13
CA THR A 85 21.56 8.44 22.11
C THR A 85 20.76 7.15 21.99
N LEU A 86 20.59 6.44 23.09
CA LEU A 86 19.74 5.25 23.20
C LEU A 86 18.36 5.64 23.73
N PHE A 87 17.32 5.18 23.04
CA PHE A 87 15.91 5.37 23.41
C PHE A 87 15.33 4.04 23.88
N THR A 88 14.79 4.01 25.10
CA THR A 88 14.18 2.80 25.69
C THR A 88 12.82 3.10 26.30
N HIS A 89 11.88 2.17 26.19
CA HIS A 89 10.62 2.25 26.93
C HIS A 89 10.86 2.12 28.44
N THR A 90 10.17 2.93 29.24
CA THR A 90 10.18 2.91 30.71
C THR A 90 8.76 3.09 31.26
N ASP A 91 8.48 2.51 32.42
CA ASP A 91 7.17 2.65 33.09
C ASP A 91 6.97 4.04 33.71
N GLN A 92 8.05 4.83 33.83
CA GLN A 92 8.00 6.20 34.35
C GLN A 92 7.45 7.17 33.29
N GLU A 93 6.39 7.89 33.65
CA GLU A 93 5.82 8.95 32.81
C GLU A 93 6.57 10.28 33.01
N THR A 94 6.94 10.92 31.90
CA THR A 94 7.53 12.27 31.89
C THR A 94 6.83 13.15 30.85
N GLU A 95 6.84 14.46 31.04
CA GLU A 95 6.40 15.40 30.01
C GLU A 95 7.58 15.74 29.09
N TYR A 96 7.43 15.55 27.78
CA TYR A 96 8.46 15.87 26.80
C TYR A 96 8.05 17.07 25.94
N PRO A 97 8.77 18.20 26.03
CA PRO A 97 8.38 19.44 25.34
C PRO A 97 8.53 19.30 23.83
N SER A 98 7.68 20.01 23.10
CA SER A 98 7.79 20.10 21.64
C SER A 98 9.03 20.90 21.22
N SER A 99 9.77 20.38 20.24
CA SER A 99 10.85 21.11 19.58
C SER A 99 10.35 22.19 18.60
N LEU A 100 9.06 22.17 18.26
CA LEU A 100 8.43 23.15 17.40
C LEU A 100 6.99 23.45 17.90
N PRO A 101 6.86 24.23 18.99
CA PRO A 101 5.55 24.57 19.56
C PRO A 101 4.62 25.21 18.52
N GLY A 102 3.35 24.82 18.52
CA GLY A 102 2.35 25.25 17.54
C GLY A 102 2.25 24.35 16.30
N VAL A 103 3.33 23.65 15.94
CA VAL A 103 3.33 22.63 14.88
C VAL A 103 3.21 21.23 15.48
N PHE A 104 4.04 20.94 16.49
CA PHE A 104 3.97 19.67 17.24
C PHE A 104 3.53 19.92 18.67
N PRO A 105 2.60 19.11 19.23
CA PRO A 105 2.22 19.23 20.63
C PRO A 105 3.30 18.64 21.54
N THR A 106 3.36 19.13 22.77
CA THR A 106 4.08 18.47 23.87
C THR A 106 3.53 17.07 24.09
N ILE A 107 4.39 16.10 24.42
CA ILE A 107 3.97 14.74 24.79
C ILE A 107 3.78 14.71 26.31
N PRO A 108 2.54 14.69 26.83
CA PRO A 108 2.29 14.82 28.27
C PRO A 108 2.68 13.56 29.07
N ARG A 109 2.67 12.38 28.42
CA ARG A 109 2.99 11.09 29.04
C ARG A 109 3.97 10.32 28.16
N CYS A 110 5.22 10.77 28.18
CA CYS A 110 6.33 10.14 27.50
C CYS A 110 6.88 9.00 28.36
N HIS A 111 6.84 7.78 27.82
CA HIS A 111 7.45 6.58 28.38
C HIS A 111 8.83 6.29 27.78
N CYS A 112 9.48 7.28 27.16
CA CYS A 112 10.77 7.11 26.50
C CYS A 112 11.88 7.70 27.36
N ALA A 113 12.79 6.85 27.83
CA ALA A 113 14.03 7.27 28.46
C ALA A 113 15.13 7.45 27.41
N MET A 114 15.82 8.59 27.46
CA MET A 114 16.97 8.89 26.61
C MET A 114 18.24 8.83 27.43
N ARG A 115 19.26 8.15 26.93
CA ARG A 115 20.57 8.06 27.58
C ARG A 115 21.69 8.21 26.56
N VAL A 116 22.80 8.82 26.99
CA VAL A 116 24.03 8.80 26.19
C VAL A 116 24.44 7.35 26.00
N PHE A 117 24.76 7.01 24.76
CA PHE A 117 25.23 5.69 24.37
C PHE A 117 26.61 5.82 23.75
N ASP A 118 27.61 5.31 24.45
CA ASP A 118 28.97 5.25 23.94
C ASP A 118 29.11 3.96 23.11
N LEU A 119 29.45 4.13 21.83
CA LEU A 119 29.70 2.99 20.96
C LEU A 119 30.89 2.19 21.50
N PRO A 120 30.79 0.86 21.59
CA PRO A 120 31.90 0.04 22.08
C PRO A 120 33.11 0.19 21.15
N THR A 121 34.29 0.38 21.74
CA THR A 121 35.57 0.40 21.01
C THR A 121 36.07 -1.03 20.81
N LEU A 122 37.00 -1.21 19.86
CA LEU A 122 37.65 -2.50 19.60
C LEU A 122 38.77 -2.83 20.62
N ASP A 123 38.83 -2.13 21.75
CA ASP A 123 39.93 -2.28 22.72
C ASP A 123 39.92 -3.71 23.31
N GLY A 124 40.94 -4.49 22.96
CA GLY A 124 41.05 -5.90 23.36
C GLY A 124 40.12 -6.87 22.62
N LEU A 125 39.34 -6.40 21.64
CA LEU A 125 38.43 -7.21 20.82
C LEU A 125 38.98 -7.36 19.39
N HIS A 126 38.80 -8.53 18.80
CA HIS A 126 39.09 -8.78 17.39
C HIS A 126 37.79 -9.05 16.64
N LEU A 127 37.71 -8.61 15.38
CA LEU A 127 36.59 -8.94 14.52
C LEU A 127 36.66 -10.41 14.12
N VAL A 128 35.53 -11.09 14.18
CA VAL A 128 35.40 -12.46 13.67
C VAL A 128 35.21 -12.38 12.15
N GLU A 129 36.17 -12.92 11.40
CA GLU A 129 36.07 -13.00 9.95
C GLU A 129 35.16 -14.16 9.54
N GLY A 130 34.06 -13.86 8.85
CA GLY A 130 33.17 -14.86 8.28
C GLY A 130 32.04 -15.30 9.20
N LEU A 131 31.75 -16.60 9.20
CA LEU A 131 30.62 -17.19 9.90
C LEU A 131 30.94 -17.47 11.36
N CYS A 132 30.10 -16.98 12.27
CA CYS A 132 30.20 -17.30 13.69
C CYS A 132 29.76 -18.75 13.96
N ASP A 133 30.33 -19.35 14.99
CA ASP A 133 29.92 -20.67 15.47
C ASP A 133 28.42 -20.71 15.80
N GLY A 134 27.74 -21.76 15.37
CA GLY A 134 26.30 -21.97 15.59
C GLY A 134 25.36 -21.27 14.60
N VAL A 135 25.88 -20.62 13.55
CA VAL A 135 25.03 -19.99 12.53
C VAL A 135 24.25 -21.02 11.70
N PHE A 136 22.95 -20.78 11.51
CA PHE A 136 22.10 -21.63 10.70
C PHE A 136 22.14 -21.22 9.22
N LEU A 137 22.42 -22.19 8.33
CA LEU A 137 22.54 -21.98 6.89
C LEU A 137 21.78 -23.03 6.08
N GLY A 138 21.52 -22.72 4.81
CA GLY A 138 20.96 -23.69 3.86
C GLY A 138 19.59 -24.18 4.30
N VAL A 139 19.43 -25.49 4.51
CA VAL A 139 18.17 -26.10 4.95
C VAL A 139 17.78 -25.73 6.38
N ASN A 140 18.76 -25.32 7.20
CA ASN A 140 18.55 -24.94 8.59
C ASN A 140 18.27 -23.43 8.75
N ALA A 141 18.33 -22.65 7.66
CA ALA A 141 18.07 -21.22 7.70
C ALA A 141 16.70 -20.93 8.36
N LEU A 142 16.64 -19.80 9.07
CA LEU A 142 15.41 -19.39 9.76
C LEU A 142 14.27 -19.20 8.76
N ALA A 143 13.04 -19.43 9.24
CA ALA A 143 11.83 -19.26 8.45
C ALA A 143 11.77 -17.86 7.78
N GLY A 144 11.35 -17.82 6.51
CA GLY A 144 11.28 -16.61 5.71
C GLY A 144 12.53 -16.28 4.90
N PHE A 145 13.69 -16.90 5.21
CA PHE A 145 14.89 -16.75 4.38
C PHE A 145 14.89 -17.79 3.25
N PRO A 146 15.19 -17.39 2.00
CA PRO A 146 15.20 -18.31 0.87
C PRO A 146 16.37 -19.27 0.95
N SER A 147 16.17 -20.49 0.44
CA SER A 147 17.25 -21.49 0.37
C SER A 147 17.07 -22.44 -0.81
N LEU A 148 18.07 -22.45 -1.70
CA LEU A 148 18.10 -23.38 -2.83
C LEU A 148 18.29 -24.84 -2.39
N LYS A 149 18.94 -25.06 -1.23
CA LYS A 149 19.30 -26.41 -0.72
C LYS A 149 18.10 -27.23 -0.24
N THR A 150 16.89 -26.68 -0.30
CA THR A 150 15.64 -27.35 0.11
C THR A 150 15.11 -28.31 -0.96
N LEU A 151 15.61 -28.21 -2.20
CA LEU A 151 15.35 -29.15 -3.29
C LEU A 151 16.69 -29.64 -3.88
N PRO A 152 16.76 -30.85 -4.44
CA PRO A 152 17.92 -31.31 -5.19
C PRO A 152 17.93 -30.70 -6.60
N TYR A 153 19.07 -30.14 -7.00
CA TYR A 153 19.23 -29.48 -8.30
C TYR A 153 20.67 -29.57 -8.82
N THR A 154 20.83 -29.34 -10.11
CA THR A 154 22.12 -29.03 -10.76
C THR A 154 22.11 -27.58 -11.25
N ALA A 155 23.26 -26.91 -11.23
CA ALA A 155 23.38 -25.51 -11.60
C ALA A 155 24.40 -25.34 -12.73
N THR A 156 24.04 -24.58 -13.77
CA THR A 156 24.90 -24.32 -14.93
C THR A 156 24.82 -22.85 -15.34
N LEU A 157 25.96 -22.25 -15.73
CA LEU A 157 25.98 -20.88 -16.20
C LEU A 157 25.77 -20.82 -17.72
N GLY A 158 24.67 -20.22 -18.18
CA GLY A 158 24.30 -20.22 -19.61
C GLY A 158 23.45 -19.03 -20.03
N TYR A 159 23.31 -18.80 -21.33
CA TYR A 159 22.39 -17.80 -21.88
C TYR A 159 20.97 -18.38 -21.87
N HIS A 160 20.06 -17.73 -21.14
CA HIS A 160 18.67 -18.23 -20.95
C HIS A 160 17.60 -17.13 -21.10
N SER A 161 18.00 -15.94 -21.58
CA SER A 161 17.10 -14.81 -21.85
C SER A 161 16.10 -14.51 -20.72
N VAL A 162 16.57 -14.55 -19.47
CA VAL A 162 15.74 -14.37 -18.27
C VAL A 162 15.19 -12.94 -18.23
N ASN A 163 13.92 -12.78 -17.84
CA ASN A 163 13.28 -11.48 -17.72
C ASN A 163 12.90 -11.17 -16.27
N VAL A 164 13.80 -10.46 -15.57
CA VAL A 164 13.60 -10.00 -14.18
C VAL A 164 12.97 -8.60 -14.10
N PHE A 165 13.05 -7.82 -15.17
CA PHE A 165 12.52 -6.46 -15.19
C PHE A 165 11.54 -6.29 -16.34
N GLN A 166 11.89 -5.45 -17.33
CA GLN A 166 11.03 -5.11 -18.46
C GLN A 166 11.51 -5.73 -19.78
N ALA A 167 12.73 -6.27 -19.81
CA ALA A 167 13.33 -6.82 -21.01
C ALA A 167 14.17 -8.06 -20.68
N ASP A 168 14.36 -8.91 -21.69
CA ASP A 168 15.17 -10.11 -21.60
C ASP A 168 16.65 -9.78 -21.40
N SER A 169 17.28 -10.49 -20.48
CA SER A 169 18.72 -10.41 -20.27
C SER A 169 19.48 -10.91 -21.51
N ARG A 170 20.47 -10.14 -21.93
CA ARG A 170 21.43 -10.53 -22.97
C ARG A 170 22.66 -11.27 -22.42
N ASN A 171 22.76 -11.37 -21.09
CA ASN A 171 23.89 -11.96 -20.39
C ASN A 171 23.58 -13.37 -19.87
N LYS A 172 24.62 -14.12 -19.52
CA LYS A 172 24.48 -15.44 -18.90
C LYS A 172 23.77 -15.34 -17.55
N SER A 173 22.97 -16.34 -17.22
CA SER A 173 22.27 -16.53 -15.95
C SER A 173 22.66 -17.88 -15.35
N MET A 174 22.59 -18.01 -14.03
CA MET A 174 22.75 -19.31 -13.37
C MET A 174 21.44 -20.08 -13.51
N VAL A 175 21.43 -21.09 -14.37
CA VAL A 175 20.27 -21.92 -14.67
C VAL A 175 20.26 -23.13 -13.74
N LEU A 176 19.16 -23.32 -13.02
CA LEU A 176 18.97 -24.42 -12.08
C LEU A 176 18.08 -25.48 -12.71
N ASN A 177 18.52 -26.73 -12.75
CA ASN A 177 17.74 -27.87 -13.20
C ASN A 177 17.32 -28.73 -12.00
N ILE A 178 16.01 -28.83 -11.76
CA ILE A 178 15.44 -29.47 -10.58
C ILE A 178 15.34 -30.98 -10.79
N HIS A 179 15.75 -31.75 -9.77
CA HIS A 179 15.58 -33.20 -9.76
C HIS A 179 14.33 -33.56 -8.96
N SER A 180 13.35 -34.22 -9.59
CA SER A 180 12.10 -34.58 -8.92
C SER A 180 12.31 -35.76 -7.97
N THR A 181 11.94 -35.61 -6.71
CA THR A 181 11.86 -36.75 -5.76
C THR A 181 10.60 -37.60 -5.96
N TRP A 182 9.74 -37.20 -6.90
CA TRP A 182 8.43 -37.81 -7.20
C TRP A 182 8.41 -38.50 -8.57
N GLU A 183 9.57 -38.65 -9.20
CA GLU A 183 9.71 -39.30 -10.50
C GLU A 183 9.14 -40.73 -10.48
N GLY A 184 8.33 -41.07 -11.49
CA GLY A 184 7.69 -42.37 -11.64
C GLY A 184 6.42 -42.62 -10.80
N LYS A 185 6.01 -41.68 -9.93
CA LYS A 185 4.73 -41.78 -9.22
C LYS A 185 3.58 -41.18 -10.05
N ASN A 186 2.46 -41.89 -10.13
CA ASN A 186 1.24 -41.38 -10.77
C ASN A 186 0.50 -40.39 -9.84
N ALA A 187 -0.40 -39.58 -10.41
CA ALA A 187 -1.14 -38.57 -9.66
C ALA A 187 -2.04 -39.14 -8.55
N GLN A 188 -2.60 -40.35 -8.72
CA GLN A 188 -3.43 -41.00 -7.72
C GLN A 188 -2.64 -41.40 -6.46
N ASP A 189 -1.41 -41.89 -6.64
CA ASP A 189 -0.50 -42.25 -5.54
C ASP A 189 -0.04 -40.99 -4.80
N VAL A 190 0.32 -39.95 -5.56
CA VAL A 190 0.65 -38.63 -4.99
C VAL A 190 -0.54 -38.06 -4.21
N ALA A 191 -1.76 -38.17 -4.73
CA ALA A 191 -2.97 -37.68 -4.07
C ALA A 191 -3.21 -38.38 -2.73
N ARG A 192 -3.12 -39.72 -2.71
CA ARG A 192 -3.25 -40.52 -1.48
C ARG A 192 -2.22 -40.14 -0.43
N GLU A 193 -1.02 -39.78 -0.85
CA GLU A 193 0.05 -39.41 0.06
C GLU A 193 -0.06 -37.95 0.56
N LEU A 194 -0.48 -37.02 -0.29
CA LEU A 194 -0.30 -35.58 -0.06
C LEU A 194 -1.58 -34.79 0.24
N VAL A 195 -2.76 -35.21 -0.24
CA VAL A 195 -3.99 -34.45 -0.02
C VAL A 195 -4.31 -34.34 1.49
N GLY A 196 -4.61 -33.13 1.94
CA GLY A 196 -4.84 -32.80 3.34
C GLY A 196 -3.57 -32.56 4.17
N LYS A 197 -2.37 -32.70 3.58
CA LYS A 197 -1.10 -32.35 4.23
C LYS A 197 -0.65 -30.95 3.85
N ARG A 198 0.25 -30.40 4.67
CA ARG A 198 0.93 -29.13 4.37
C ARG A 198 2.06 -29.33 3.37
N THR A 199 2.30 -28.32 2.55
CA THR A 199 3.46 -28.17 1.66
C THR A 199 3.98 -26.73 1.78
N PHE A 200 5.14 -26.48 1.19
CA PHE A 200 5.70 -25.15 1.05
C PHE A 200 5.78 -24.77 -0.44
N VAL A 201 5.05 -23.71 -0.79
CA VAL A 201 4.98 -23.13 -2.15
C VAL A 201 6.03 -22.04 -2.33
N ASN A 202 6.15 -21.51 -3.56
CA ASN A 202 6.98 -20.34 -3.90
C ASN A 202 8.50 -20.53 -3.72
N TRP A 203 9.01 -21.74 -3.93
CA TRP A 203 10.45 -22.00 -3.88
C TRP A 203 11.23 -21.00 -4.75
N PRO A 204 12.33 -20.39 -4.24
CA PRO A 204 13.00 -20.72 -2.98
C PRO A 204 12.51 -19.96 -1.73
N PHE A 205 11.51 -19.08 -1.87
CA PHE A 205 10.90 -18.33 -0.77
C PHE A 205 9.71 -19.11 -0.21
N LEU A 206 10.03 -20.15 0.56
CA LEU A 206 9.06 -21.11 1.05
C LEU A 206 7.96 -20.45 1.90
N GLN A 207 6.71 -20.66 1.48
CA GLN A 207 5.51 -20.27 2.21
C GLN A 207 4.63 -21.49 2.44
N GLU A 208 4.17 -21.71 3.67
CA GLU A 208 3.29 -22.83 4.00
C GLU A 208 1.95 -22.74 3.27
N GLY A 209 1.40 -23.88 2.88
CA GLY A 209 0.06 -24.02 2.31
C GLY A 209 -0.50 -25.43 2.51
N LEU A 210 -1.81 -25.57 2.39
CA LEU A 210 -2.53 -26.83 2.53
C LEU A 210 -2.83 -27.43 1.15
N ILE A 211 -2.42 -28.67 0.91
CA ILE A 211 -2.74 -29.39 -0.33
C ILE A 211 -4.20 -29.84 -0.25
N VAL A 212 -5.03 -29.32 -1.15
CA VAL A 212 -6.46 -29.66 -1.20
C VAL A 212 -6.80 -30.63 -2.33
N ALA A 213 -5.99 -30.65 -3.38
CA ALA A 213 -6.14 -31.60 -4.49
C ALA A 213 -4.79 -31.85 -5.18
N VAL A 214 -4.75 -32.92 -5.95
CA VAL A 214 -3.67 -33.24 -6.90
C VAL A 214 -4.31 -33.51 -8.25
N SER A 215 -3.71 -33.09 -9.36
CA SER A 215 -4.27 -33.43 -10.67
C SER A 215 -3.22 -33.75 -11.72
N ASP A 216 -3.60 -34.66 -12.62
CA ASP A 216 -2.92 -34.93 -13.89
C ASP A 216 -3.70 -34.25 -15.04
N ASP A 217 -3.40 -34.61 -16.29
CA ASP A 217 -4.05 -34.04 -17.47
C ASP A 217 -5.53 -34.45 -17.63
N MET A 218 -5.98 -35.47 -16.91
CA MET A 218 -7.31 -36.07 -17.04
C MET A 218 -8.20 -35.84 -15.82
N ILE A 219 -7.66 -36.00 -14.60
CA ILE A 219 -8.40 -36.12 -13.35
C ILE A 219 -7.79 -35.23 -12.26
N ARG A 220 -8.67 -34.56 -11.52
CA ARG A 220 -8.39 -33.93 -10.23
C ARG A 220 -8.82 -34.86 -9.09
N TYR A 221 -7.87 -35.25 -8.26
CA TYR A 221 -8.05 -36.08 -7.08
C TYR A 221 -8.17 -35.19 -5.83
N GLU A 222 -9.33 -35.25 -5.18
CA GLU A 222 -9.57 -34.65 -3.88
C GLU A 222 -9.75 -35.74 -2.82
N LYS A 223 -9.86 -35.35 -1.54
CA LYS A 223 -9.90 -36.31 -0.43
C LYS A 223 -11.05 -37.32 -0.54
N ASP A 224 -12.22 -36.85 -0.97
CA ASP A 224 -13.47 -37.62 -0.92
C ASP A 224 -14.05 -37.93 -2.31
N HIS A 225 -13.52 -37.32 -3.39
CA HIS A 225 -14.02 -37.52 -4.74
C HIS A 225 -12.96 -37.21 -5.80
N THR A 226 -13.20 -37.68 -7.02
CA THR A 226 -12.37 -37.41 -8.19
C THR A 226 -13.19 -36.70 -9.25
N THR A 227 -12.65 -35.63 -9.81
CA THR A 227 -13.35 -34.79 -10.78
C THR A 227 -12.58 -34.77 -12.09
N PRO A 228 -13.15 -35.29 -13.21
CA PRO A 228 -12.53 -35.18 -14.52
C PRO A 228 -12.36 -33.71 -14.93
N HIS A 229 -11.27 -33.38 -15.61
CA HIS A 229 -11.07 -32.03 -16.11
C HIS A 229 -12.07 -31.71 -17.23
N PRO A 230 -12.67 -30.50 -17.24
CA PRO A 230 -13.60 -30.10 -18.29
C PRO A 230 -12.91 -29.91 -19.65
N SER A 231 -11.60 -29.67 -19.65
CA SER A 231 -10.79 -29.58 -20.86
C SER A 231 -9.32 -29.86 -20.54
N LEU A 232 -8.76 -30.88 -21.20
CA LEU A 232 -7.33 -31.23 -21.17
C LEU A 232 -6.44 -30.05 -21.59
N GLN A 233 -6.90 -29.24 -22.55
CA GLN A 233 -6.15 -28.08 -23.06
C GLN A 233 -5.97 -26.99 -21.99
N ILE A 234 -6.97 -26.81 -21.11
CA ILE A 234 -6.89 -25.83 -20.02
C ILE A 234 -5.85 -26.26 -18.99
N TRP A 235 -5.79 -27.55 -18.67
CA TRP A 235 -4.81 -28.06 -17.72
C TRP A 235 -3.39 -27.99 -18.30
N LYS A 236 -3.18 -28.45 -19.54
CA LYS A 236 -1.87 -28.39 -20.20
C LYS A 236 -1.33 -26.97 -20.27
N ARG A 237 -2.16 -26.00 -20.65
CA ARG A 237 -1.76 -24.58 -20.65
C ARG A 237 -1.28 -24.11 -19.27
N LYS A 238 -1.94 -24.52 -18.19
CA LYS A 238 -1.53 -24.17 -16.82
C LYS A 238 -0.20 -24.81 -16.43
N ALA A 239 0.05 -26.05 -16.83
CA ALA A 239 1.31 -26.74 -16.61
C ALA A 239 2.46 -26.05 -17.38
N GLU A 240 2.26 -25.74 -18.67
CA GLU A 240 3.21 -25.00 -19.50
C GLU A 240 3.46 -23.58 -18.98
N GLU A 241 2.43 -22.88 -18.50
CA GLU A 241 2.56 -21.56 -17.87
C GLU A 241 3.43 -21.61 -16.60
N LEU A 242 3.33 -22.68 -15.80
CA LEU A 242 4.19 -22.88 -14.63
C LEU A 242 5.65 -23.06 -15.04
N GLU A 243 5.93 -23.95 -15.99
CA GLU A 243 7.28 -24.18 -16.51
C GLU A 243 7.87 -22.90 -17.10
N TYR A 244 7.10 -22.22 -17.96
CA TYR A 244 7.51 -20.98 -18.60
C TYR A 244 7.81 -19.90 -17.56
N ARG A 245 6.96 -19.74 -16.53
CA ARG A 245 7.19 -18.76 -15.46
C ARG A 245 8.49 -19.04 -14.72
N TYR A 246 8.74 -20.28 -14.31
CA TYR A 246 9.98 -20.64 -13.60
C TYR A 246 11.23 -20.48 -14.48
N SER A 247 11.14 -20.92 -15.72
CA SER A 247 12.22 -20.82 -16.71
C SER A 247 12.55 -19.36 -17.04
N LYS A 248 11.54 -18.58 -17.43
CA LYS A 248 11.70 -17.21 -17.94
C LYS A 248 12.01 -16.20 -16.85
N ARG A 249 11.39 -16.32 -15.67
CA ARG A 249 11.54 -15.35 -14.58
C ARG A 249 12.68 -15.69 -13.64
N PHE A 250 12.87 -16.97 -13.34
CA PHE A 250 13.75 -17.43 -12.27
C PHE A 250 14.96 -18.23 -12.76
N ALA A 251 15.08 -18.51 -14.06
CA ALA A 251 16.11 -19.40 -14.62
C ALA A 251 16.06 -20.81 -14.02
N VAL A 252 14.86 -21.29 -13.68
CA VAL A 252 14.64 -22.61 -13.08
C VAL A 252 13.96 -23.51 -14.09
N LEU A 253 14.63 -24.60 -14.45
CA LEU A 253 14.08 -25.67 -15.26
C LEU A 253 13.49 -26.72 -14.33
N THR A 254 12.15 -26.78 -14.30
CA THR A 254 11.40 -27.74 -13.49
C THR A 254 11.29 -29.12 -14.15
N GLY A 255 11.63 -29.24 -15.44
CA GLY A 255 11.24 -30.38 -16.25
C GLY A 255 9.75 -30.38 -16.59
N ASP A 256 9.32 -31.42 -17.32
CA ASP A 256 7.94 -31.64 -17.75
C ASP A 256 6.99 -31.80 -16.55
N VAL A 257 5.93 -31.01 -16.50
CA VAL A 257 4.95 -30.98 -15.41
C VAL A 257 3.79 -31.90 -15.73
N GLN A 258 3.88 -33.15 -15.26
CA GLN A 258 2.83 -34.16 -15.43
C GLN A 258 1.82 -34.20 -14.27
N VAL A 259 2.23 -33.71 -13.09
CA VAL A 259 1.39 -33.70 -11.89
C VAL A 259 1.48 -32.35 -11.21
N VAL A 260 0.31 -31.79 -10.89
CA VAL A 260 0.16 -30.48 -10.25
C VAL A 260 -0.51 -30.63 -8.90
N LEU A 261 0.04 -29.96 -7.89
CA LEU A 261 -0.56 -29.78 -6.58
C LEU A 261 -1.42 -28.53 -6.57
N HIS A 262 -2.62 -28.65 -6.01
CA HIS A 262 -3.53 -27.55 -5.76
C HIS A 262 -3.46 -27.19 -4.28
N VAL A 263 -2.97 -25.99 -3.99
CA VAL A 263 -2.57 -25.59 -2.65
C VAL A 263 -3.33 -24.34 -2.25
N ARG A 264 -3.86 -24.31 -1.02
CA ARG A 264 -4.39 -23.10 -0.40
C ARG A 264 -3.29 -22.49 0.49
N PRO A 265 -2.71 -21.34 0.12
CA PRO A 265 -1.65 -20.73 0.91
C PRO A 265 -2.11 -20.40 2.33
N LEU A 266 -1.19 -20.47 3.29
CA LEU A 266 -1.43 -20.03 4.65
C LEU A 266 -1.61 -18.50 4.66
N LYS A 267 -2.75 -18.07 5.18
CA LYS A 267 -3.11 -16.66 5.37
C LYS A 267 -2.58 -16.11 6.70
N GLY A 268 -2.62 -16.95 7.74
CA GLY A 268 -2.15 -16.62 9.08
C GLY A 268 -2.80 -17.51 10.14
N LEU A 269 -3.04 -16.95 11.33
CA LEU A 269 -3.82 -17.61 12.37
C LEU A 269 -5.20 -16.98 12.46
N LYS A 270 -6.23 -17.81 12.69
CA LYS A 270 -7.56 -17.35 13.10
C LYS A 270 -7.79 -17.72 14.55
N ARG A 271 -8.49 -16.84 15.27
CA ARG A 271 -8.91 -17.08 16.64
C ARG A 271 -10.28 -17.74 16.67
N LEU A 272 -10.42 -18.84 17.39
CA LEU A 272 -11.68 -19.51 17.63
C LEU A 272 -12.41 -18.92 18.85
N ASP A 273 -13.70 -19.20 18.99
CA ASP A 273 -14.53 -18.69 20.10
C ASP A 273 -14.04 -19.15 21.48
N ASN A 274 -13.40 -20.31 21.55
CA ASN A 274 -12.76 -20.81 22.77
C ASN A 274 -11.48 -20.05 23.13
N GLY A 275 -11.00 -19.15 22.29
CA GLY A 275 -9.81 -18.33 22.51
C GLY A 275 -8.51 -18.88 21.89
N SER A 276 -8.51 -20.10 21.36
CA SER A 276 -7.35 -20.72 20.69
C SER A 276 -7.05 -20.09 19.32
N LEU A 277 -5.80 -20.19 18.88
CA LEU A 277 -5.32 -19.74 17.58
C LEU A 277 -4.96 -20.94 16.71
N VAL A 278 -5.62 -21.08 15.56
CA VAL A 278 -5.39 -22.18 14.60
C VAL A 278 -5.03 -21.61 13.23
N LYS A 279 -4.33 -22.40 12.40
CA LYS A 279 -3.96 -21.98 11.05
C LYS A 279 -5.19 -21.69 10.20
N ASP A 280 -5.14 -20.57 9.50
CA ASP A 280 -6.16 -20.15 8.54
C ASP A 280 -5.54 -20.12 7.14
N TYR A 281 -6.16 -20.87 6.24
CA TYR A 281 -5.73 -20.99 4.85
C TYR A 281 -6.67 -20.20 3.95
N GLU A 282 -6.17 -19.75 2.82
CA GLU A 282 -6.96 -19.00 1.85
C GLU A 282 -8.14 -19.82 1.30
N GLY A 283 -9.15 -19.13 0.76
CA GLY A 283 -10.33 -19.74 0.14
C GLY A 283 -10.04 -20.45 -1.18
N GLN A 284 -11.06 -21.12 -1.73
CA GLN A 284 -10.95 -21.83 -3.02
C GLN A 284 -10.65 -20.88 -4.20
N ASP A 285 -11.06 -19.63 -4.09
CA ASP A 285 -10.81 -18.55 -5.07
C ASP A 285 -9.34 -18.16 -5.20
N LYS A 286 -8.51 -18.48 -4.20
CA LYS A 286 -7.07 -18.18 -4.16
C LYS A 286 -6.21 -19.43 -4.10
N GLU A 287 -6.76 -20.55 -4.58
CA GLU A 287 -5.99 -21.76 -4.78
C GLU A 287 -4.85 -21.50 -5.78
N VAL A 288 -3.63 -21.87 -5.39
CA VAL A 288 -2.44 -21.78 -6.25
C VAL A 288 -2.05 -23.16 -6.73
N ILE A 289 -1.49 -23.22 -7.93
CA ILE A 289 -0.96 -24.45 -8.52
C ILE A 289 0.57 -24.50 -8.37
N GLN A 290 1.10 -25.68 -8.08
CA GLN A 290 2.53 -25.93 -7.96
C GLN A 290 2.86 -27.26 -8.63
N ALA A 291 3.94 -27.32 -9.40
CA ALA A 291 4.44 -28.59 -9.94
C ALA A 291 4.91 -29.49 -8.79
N VAL A 292 4.58 -30.79 -8.83
CA VAL A 292 4.92 -31.72 -7.73
C VAL A 292 6.43 -31.79 -7.46
N GLN A 293 7.26 -31.68 -8.50
CA GLN A 293 8.72 -31.66 -8.38
C GLN A 293 9.26 -30.45 -7.59
N MET A 294 8.47 -29.38 -7.46
CA MET A 294 8.82 -28.19 -6.70
C MET A 294 8.33 -28.24 -5.24
N ALA A 295 7.66 -29.32 -4.84
CA ALA A 295 7.03 -29.42 -3.53
C ALA A 295 8.07 -29.70 -2.43
N VAL A 296 8.14 -28.80 -1.46
CA VAL A 296 8.90 -29.02 -0.22
C VAL A 296 7.90 -29.38 0.87
N MET A 297 8.06 -30.56 1.48
CA MET A 297 7.07 -31.09 2.43
C MET A 297 7.35 -30.72 3.89
N LYS A 298 8.61 -30.40 4.22
CA LYS A 298 9.07 -30.09 5.57
C LYS A 298 10.17 -29.03 5.53
N VAL A 299 10.19 -28.17 6.53
CA VAL A 299 11.27 -27.21 6.81
C VAL A 299 11.80 -27.46 8.21
N VAL A 300 13.06 -27.12 8.45
CA VAL A 300 13.70 -27.31 9.78
C VAL A 300 13.25 -26.22 10.75
N SER A 301 13.21 -24.96 10.29
CA SER A 301 12.69 -23.83 11.05
C SER A 301 11.28 -23.51 10.60
N GLU A 302 10.29 -23.76 11.45
CA GLU A 302 8.94 -23.23 11.25
C GLU A 302 8.88 -21.76 11.66
N ASP A 303 7.91 -21.02 11.11
CA ASP A 303 7.71 -19.62 11.45
C ASP A 303 6.95 -19.50 12.78
N PRO A 304 7.56 -18.93 13.84
CA PRO A 304 6.92 -18.81 15.15
C PRO A 304 5.60 -18.03 15.12
N ARG A 305 5.41 -17.14 14.13
CA ARG A 305 4.21 -16.32 13.98
C ARG A 305 2.96 -17.14 13.61
N TYR A 306 3.15 -18.34 13.09
CA TYR A 306 2.08 -19.22 12.61
C TYR A 306 1.94 -20.50 13.43
N LEU A 307 2.60 -20.58 14.59
CA LEU A 307 2.40 -21.69 15.53
C LEU A 307 1.03 -21.57 16.17
N GLU A 308 0.28 -22.67 16.12
CA GLU A 308 -1.04 -22.75 16.77
C GLU A 308 -0.88 -22.64 18.29
N GLN A 309 -1.82 -21.95 18.92
CA GLN A 309 -1.79 -21.70 20.36
C GLN A 309 -3.10 -22.15 21.00
N GLN A 310 -2.99 -22.83 22.14
CA GLN A 310 -4.16 -23.17 22.95
C GLN A 310 -4.76 -21.92 23.60
N ALA A 311 -6.03 -22.03 23.99
CA ALA A 311 -6.70 -20.96 24.71
C ALA A 311 -6.03 -20.70 26.06
N ARG A 312 -5.67 -19.44 26.33
CA ARG A 312 -5.15 -19.01 27.63
C ARG A 312 -6.29 -18.65 28.58
N PRO A 313 -6.09 -18.76 29.90
CA PRO A 313 -7.05 -18.26 30.88
C PRO A 313 -7.39 -16.78 30.66
N LEU A 314 -8.63 -16.39 30.93
CA LEU A 314 -9.09 -15.02 30.65
C LEU A 314 -8.34 -13.92 31.40
N HIS A 315 -7.87 -14.20 32.62
CA HIS A 315 -7.12 -13.23 33.42
C HIS A 315 -5.72 -12.95 32.85
N GLU A 316 -5.10 -13.94 32.20
CA GLU A 316 -3.81 -13.76 31.51
C GLU A 316 -3.99 -13.07 30.15
N ASP A 317 -5.06 -13.44 29.43
CA ASP A 317 -5.33 -12.82 28.14
C ASP A 317 -5.79 -11.37 28.34
N TYR A 318 -6.71 -11.09 29.28
CA TYR A 318 -7.28 -9.76 29.58
C TYR A 318 -6.93 -9.30 31.01
N PRO A 319 -5.66 -8.96 31.31
CA PRO A 319 -5.32 -8.48 32.64
C PRO A 319 -6.04 -7.16 32.98
N GLU A 320 -6.25 -6.92 34.27
CA GLU A 320 -6.88 -5.68 34.74
C GLU A 320 -6.13 -4.44 34.24
N GLY A 321 -6.89 -3.40 33.87
CA GLY A 321 -6.36 -2.18 33.26
C GLY A 321 -6.15 -2.24 31.75
N SER A 322 -6.21 -3.44 31.13
CA SER A 322 -6.00 -3.61 29.68
C SER A 322 -6.94 -2.74 28.84
N PRO A 323 -6.44 -2.02 27.84
CA PRO A 323 -7.28 -1.28 26.91
C PRO A 323 -7.98 -2.23 25.94
N VAL A 324 -9.29 -2.07 25.79
CA VAL A 324 -10.13 -2.84 24.85
C VAL A 324 -11.17 -1.93 24.21
N ILE A 325 -11.79 -2.39 23.14
CA ILE A 325 -12.88 -1.70 22.45
C ILE A 325 -14.14 -2.51 22.65
N PHE A 326 -15.20 -1.87 23.13
CA PHE A 326 -16.45 -2.55 23.43
C PHE A 326 -17.27 -2.80 22.17
N LEU A 327 -17.78 -4.03 22.01
CA LEU A 327 -18.59 -4.47 20.87
C LEU A 327 -20.06 -4.72 21.25
N GLY A 328 -20.48 -4.31 22.45
CA GLY A 328 -21.87 -4.45 22.89
C GLY A 328 -22.81 -3.46 22.20
N GLU A 329 -24.08 -3.85 22.09
CA GLU A 329 -25.13 -3.11 21.36
C GLU A 329 -25.28 -1.64 21.77
N HIS A 330 -25.15 -1.34 23.07
CA HIS A 330 -25.39 -0.01 23.62
C HIS A 330 -24.23 0.98 23.47
N ALA A 331 -23.00 0.50 23.21
CA ALA A 331 -21.80 1.33 23.16
C ALA A 331 -20.74 0.75 22.20
N TYR A 332 -21.18 0.33 21.02
CA TYR A 332 -20.34 -0.31 20.02
C TYR A 332 -19.23 0.62 19.50
N GLY A 333 -17.97 0.17 19.58
CA GLY A 333 -16.78 0.90 19.15
C GLY A 333 -16.24 1.90 20.17
N VAL A 334 -16.73 1.87 21.41
CA VAL A 334 -16.29 2.75 22.50
C VAL A 334 -15.04 2.19 23.19
N ALA A 335 -14.12 3.09 23.56
CA ALA A 335 -12.93 2.76 24.32
C ALA A 335 -13.29 2.29 25.74
N ALA A 336 -12.66 1.21 26.18
CA ALA A 336 -12.93 0.57 27.45
C ALA A 336 -11.64 0.07 28.13
N ARG A 337 -11.70 -0.13 29.44
CA ARG A 337 -10.65 -0.79 30.21
C ARG A 337 -11.21 -1.96 31.00
N VAL A 338 -10.48 -3.07 31.03
CA VAL A 338 -10.81 -4.24 31.85
C VAL A 338 -10.70 -3.86 33.33
N THR A 339 -11.73 -4.14 34.11
CA THR A 339 -11.75 -3.92 35.57
C THR A 339 -11.76 -5.20 36.39
N GLY A 340 -11.99 -6.34 35.74
CA GLY A 340 -11.93 -7.63 36.40
C GLY A 340 -12.30 -8.76 35.44
N THR A 341 -11.79 -9.95 35.74
CA THR A 341 -12.01 -11.17 34.95
C THR A 341 -12.46 -12.30 35.86
N THR A 342 -13.46 -13.06 35.42
CA THR A 342 -13.78 -14.39 35.97
C THR A 342 -13.30 -15.46 35.00
N GLU A 343 -13.53 -16.74 35.32
CA GLU A 343 -13.21 -17.84 34.40
C GLU A 343 -13.92 -17.76 33.05
N GLN A 344 -15.10 -17.13 32.98
CA GLN A 344 -15.96 -17.12 31.79
C GLN A 344 -16.40 -15.72 31.32
N SER A 345 -16.17 -14.67 32.12
CA SER A 345 -16.69 -13.34 31.83
C SER A 345 -15.73 -12.22 32.20
N LEU A 346 -15.94 -11.06 31.58
CA LEU A 346 -15.18 -9.85 31.82
C LEU A 346 -16.07 -8.78 32.46
N SER A 347 -15.43 -7.85 33.16
CA SER A 347 -16.01 -6.58 33.55
C SER A 347 -15.16 -5.46 32.96
N VAL A 348 -15.81 -4.43 32.42
CA VAL A 348 -15.13 -3.29 31.78
C VAL A 348 -15.72 -1.96 32.22
N THR A 349 -14.90 -0.93 32.23
CA THR A 349 -15.34 0.47 32.33
C THR A 349 -15.22 1.13 30.96
N LEU A 350 -16.34 1.64 30.47
CA LEU A 350 -16.46 2.40 29.23
C LEU A 350 -16.23 3.89 29.50
N ALA A 351 -15.66 4.60 28.54
CA ALA A 351 -15.61 6.06 28.53
C ALA A 351 -16.12 6.58 27.18
N PHE A 352 -17.24 7.31 27.19
CA PHE A 352 -17.90 7.77 25.96
C PHE A 352 -18.56 9.14 26.13
N PHE A 353 -18.76 9.84 25.00
CA PHE A 353 -19.64 10.99 24.95
C PHE A 353 -21.09 10.55 24.69
N PRO A 354 -22.09 11.03 25.44
CA PRO A 354 -23.49 10.64 25.23
C PRO A 354 -24.03 10.94 23.83
N SER A 355 -23.48 11.94 23.14
CA SER A 355 -23.88 12.36 21.80
C SER A 355 -23.40 11.43 20.68
N GLU A 356 -22.44 10.53 20.94
CA GLU A 356 -21.78 9.74 19.87
C GLU A 356 -22.74 8.92 19.01
N ARG A 357 -23.87 8.46 19.60
CA ARG A 357 -24.90 7.75 18.86
C ARG A 357 -25.63 8.68 17.89
N ALA A 358 -25.96 9.90 18.33
CA ALA A 358 -26.60 10.90 17.50
C ALA A 358 -25.67 11.39 16.37
N ASP A 359 -24.36 11.47 16.61
CA ASP A 359 -23.38 11.89 15.60
C ASP A 359 -23.45 11.03 14.32
N VAL A 360 -23.71 9.73 14.44
CA VAL A 360 -23.85 8.82 13.29
C VAL A 360 -25.11 9.15 12.48
N GLU A 361 -26.21 9.48 13.15
CA GLU A 361 -27.48 9.84 12.53
C GLU A 361 -27.37 11.22 11.85
N THR A 362 -26.71 12.19 12.51
CA THR A 362 -26.43 13.51 11.93
C THR A 362 -25.57 13.41 10.67
N LEU A 363 -24.53 12.55 10.68
CA LEU A 363 -23.72 12.30 9.49
C LEU A 363 -24.55 11.70 8.34
N ALA A 364 -25.42 10.73 8.64
CA ALA A 364 -26.29 10.12 7.63
C ALA A 364 -27.19 11.17 6.97
N ASN A 365 -27.78 12.08 7.76
CA ASN A 365 -28.59 13.18 7.25
C ASN A 365 -27.77 14.16 6.39
N LEU A 366 -26.58 14.56 6.86
CA LEU A 366 -25.67 15.45 6.10
C LEU A 366 -25.38 14.86 4.70
N ILE A 367 -25.07 13.57 4.65
CA ILE A 367 -24.72 12.87 3.41
C ILE A 367 -25.93 12.73 2.48
N GLN A 368 -27.12 12.53 3.04
CA GLN A 368 -28.36 12.52 2.27
C GLN A 368 -28.69 13.91 1.70
N THR A 369 -28.48 14.98 2.46
CA THR A 369 -28.77 16.37 2.03
C THR A 369 -27.80 16.87 0.97
N HIS A 370 -26.50 16.59 1.12
CA HIS A 370 -25.48 17.10 0.21
C HIS A 370 -25.29 16.24 -1.06
N GLY A 371 -25.93 15.07 -1.13
CA GLY A 371 -25.87 14.15 -2.26
C GLY A 371 -24.49 13.50 -2.42
N LEU A 372 -24.45 12.17 -2.46
CA LEU A 372 -23.24 11.43 -2.89
C LEU A 372 -23.09 11.39 -4.41
N GLU A 373 -24.14 11.75 -5.16
CA GLU A 373 -24.24 11.50 -6.58
C GLU A 373 -24.12 12.79 -7.38
N GLU A 374 -22.92 13.04 -7.89
CA GLU A 374 -22.77 13.86 -9.10
C GLU A 374 -23.58 13.19 -10.22
N ALA A 375 -24.31 13.99 -11.01
CA ALA A 375 -25.02 13.47 -12.17
C ALA A 375 -23.99 13.07 -13.25
N TYR A 376 -24.12 11.85 -13.77
CA TYR A 376 -23.33 11.37 -14.90
C TYR A 376 -24.26 11.03 -16.05
N TYR A 377 -23.81 11.35 -17.25
CA TYR A 377 -24.55 11.14 -18.48
C TYR A 377 -23.80 10.19 -19.40
N PRO A 378 -24.49 9.24 -20.06
CA PRO A 378 -23.86 8.37 -21.05
C PRO A 378 -23.20 9.15 -22.19
N ALA A 379 -22.09 8.62 -22.69
CA ALA A 379 -21.31 9.24 -23.76
C ALA A 379 -22.15 9.61 -25.00
N PHE A 380 -23.15 8.79 -25.38
CA PHE A 380 -24.00 9.07 -26.55
C PHE A 380 -24.82 10.36 -26.39
N ARG A 381 -25.38 10.59 -25.19
CA ARG A 381 -26.18 11.79 -24.88
C ARG A 381 -25.31 13.05 -24.93
N ILE A 382 -24.07 12.94 -24.48
CA ILE A 382 -23.11 14.05 -24.48
C ILE A 382 -22.67 14.37 -25.90
N ALA A 383 -22.39 13.35 -26.71
CA ALA A 383 -22.06 13.51 -28.11
C ALA A 383 -23.17 14.26 -28.88
N GLU A 384 -24.44 13.89 -28.66
CA GLU A 384 -25.60 14.61 -29.20
C GLU A 384 -25.67 16.06 -28.69
N THR A 385 -25.54 16.27 -27.37
CA THR A 385 -25.63 17.59 -26.74
C THR A 385 -24.55 18.55 -27.23
N LEU A 386 -23.33 18.05 -27.44
CA LEU A 386 -22.19 18.83 -27.92
C LEU A 386 -22.07 18.83 -29.45
N GLN A 387 -23.02 18.24 -30.17
CA GLN A 387 -23.03 18.11 -31.63
C GLN A 387 -21.69 17.58 -32.17
N MET A 388 -21.25 16.43 -31.65
CA MET A 388 -20.03 15.73 -32.09
C MET A 388 -20.31 14.24 -32.24
N SER A 389 -19.49 13.53 -33.01
CA SER A 389 -19.63 12.09 -33.10
C SER A 389 -19.18 11.40 -31.80
N GLY A 390 -19.66 10.18 -31.58
CA GLY A 390 -19.17 9.34 -30.48
C GLY A 390 -17.68 8.99 -30.60
N LEU A 391 -17.13 8.95 -31.82
CA LEU A 391 -15.70 8.70 -32.07
C LEU A 391 -14.85 9.91 -31.64
N ALA A 392 -15.26 11.12 -32.01
CA ALA A 392 -14.59 12.34 -31.60
C ALA A 392 -14.56 12.49 -30.07
N LEU A 393 -15.71 12.26 -29.42
CA LEU A 393 -15.79 12.25 -27.96
C LEU A 393 -14.85 11.19 -27.34
N ALA A 394 -14.80 9.99 -27.92
CA ALA A 394 -13.97 8.92 -27.40
C ALA A 394 -12.47 9.22 -27.53
N ARG A 395 -12.03 9.80 -28.65
CA ARG A 395 -10.64 10.21 -28.90
C ARG A 395 -10.23 11.33 -27.95
N ILE A 396 -11.00 12.41 -27.89
CA ILE A 396 -10.62 13.60 -27.11
C ILE A 396 -10.68 13.34 -25.61
N ALA A 397 -11.58 12.50 -25.12
CA ALA A 397 -11.65 12.12 -23.71
C ALA A 397 -10.53 11.15 -23.29
N SER A 398 -9.75 10.61 -24.22
CA SER A 398 -8.67 9.64 -23.97
C SER A 398 -7.28 10.26 -24.16
N ASN A 399 -6.23 9.43 -24.30
CA ASN A 399 -4.92 9.89 -24.78
C ASN A 399 -4.99 10.01 -26.30
N PHE A 400 -5.00 11.24 -26.81
CA PHE A 400 -4.99 11.52 -28.25
C PHE A 400 -3.60 12.01 -28.65
N MET A 401 -2.81 11.12 -29.24
CA MET A 401 -1.41 11.38 -29.61
C MET A 401 -1.32 11.93 -31.04
N VAL A 402 -0.59 13.04 -31.18
CA VAL A 402 -0.30 13.68 -32.46
C VAL A 402 1.21 13.78 -32.64
N VAL A 403 1.70 13.52 -33.86
CA VAL A 403 3.12 13.64 -34.22
C VAL A 403 3.36 15.02 -34.80
N SER A 404 4.28 15.79 -34.21
CA SER A 404 4.71 17.08 -34.74
C SER A 404 5.51 16.92 -36.04
N GLU A 405 5.76 18.02 -36.75
CA GLU A 405 6.64 17.99 -37.93
C GLU A 405 8.08 17.58 -37.59
N SER A 406 8.52 17.86 -36.35
CA SER A 406 9.81 17.40 -35.80
C SER A 406 9.88 15.91 -35.44
N GLY A 407 8.76 15.18 -35.52
CA GLY A 407 8.66 13.77 -35.12
C GLY A 407 8.39 13.54 -33.63
N ASP A 408 8.17 14.60 -32.85
CA ASP A 408 7.83 14.51 -31.44
C ASP A 408 6.37 14.09 -31.24
N LYS A 409 6.12 13.18 -30.30
CA LYS A 409 4.76 12.73 -29.95
C LYS A 409 4.18 13.61 -28.85
N LYS A 410 3.04 14.25 -29.11
CA LYS A 410 2.34 15.15 -28.18
C LYS A 410 0.93 14.66 -27.91
N ASN A 411 0.53 14.64 -26.63
CA ASN A 411 -0.86 14.30 -26.26
C ASN A 411 -1.73 15.56 -26.25
N LEU A 412 -2.76 15.59 -27.09
CA LEU A 412 -3.78 16.64 -27.12
C LEU A 412 -5.13 16.18 -26.52
N GLY A 413 -5.20 14.96 -25.98
CA GLY A 413 -6.42 14.49 -25.32
C GLY A 413 -6.60 15.02 -23.90
N LEU A 414 -7.84 15.09 -23.43
CA LEU A 414 -8.25 15.49 -22.08
C LEU A 414 -7.96 14.44 -21.00
N ARG A 415 -7.58 13.22 -21.39
CA ARG A 415 -7.16 12.16 -20.46
C ARG A 415 -8.18 11.82 -19.36
N LEU A 416 -9.46 11.95 -19.66
CA LEU A 416 -10.54 11.67 -18.71
C LEU A 416 -10.76 10.16 -18.51
N LYS A 417 -10.46 9.34 -19.52
CA LYS A 417 -10.60 7.88 -19.49
C LYS A 417 -9.38 7.14 -20.06
N PHE A 418 -9.11 5.95 -19.53
CA PHE A 418 -8.03 5.07 -19.97
C PHE A 418 -8.52 3.62 -20.07
N GLU A 419 -9.06 3.25 -21.24
CA GLU A 419 -9.65 1.93 -21.49
C GLU A 419 -8.65 0.80 -21.26
N GLY A 420 -7.47 0.86 -21.92
CA GLY A 420 -6.45 -0.19 -21.83
C GLY A 420 -5.80 -0.34 -20.45
N LYS A 421 -5.88 0.69 -19.61
CA LYS A 421 -5.39 0.65 -18.22
C LYS A 421 -6.49 0.38 -17.19
N GLY A 422 -7.76 0.35 -17.61
CA GLY A 422 -8.88 0.26 -16.70
C GLY A 422 -8.91 1.40 -15.67
N GLN A 423 -8.65 2.64 -16.11
CA GLN A 423 -8.65 3.82 -15.23
C GLN A 423 -9.63 4.91 -15.68
N LYS A 424 -10.14 5.68 -14.71
CA LYS A 424 -11.02 6.84 -14.88
C LYS A 424 -10.45 8.05 -14.14
N VAL A 425 -10.87 9.25 -14.52
CA VAL A 425 -10.62 10.47 -13.75
C VAL A 425 -11.86 10.80 -12.90
N LEU A 426 -11.65 10.92 -11.58
CA LEU A 426 -12.69 11.20 -10.61
C LEU A 426 -13.29 12.58 -10.79
N GLY A 427 -14.60 12.71 -10.59
CA GLY A 427 -15.33 13.96 -10.81
C GLY A 427 -15.59 14.27 -12.29
N TYR A 428 -14.99 13.52 -13.22
CA TYR A 428 -15.12 13.76 -14.66
C TYR A 428 -15.70 12.57 -15.43
N SER A 429 -15.28 11.34 -15.13
CA SER A 429 -15.76 10.16 -15.85
C SER A 429 -15.94 8.93 -14.95
N ARG A 430 -16.84 8.05 -15.38
CA ARG A 430 -17.01 6.71 -14.81
C ARG A 430 -17.38 5.70 -15.89
N LYS A 431 -17.27 4.42 -15.56
CA LYS A 431 -17.66 3.33 -16.44
C LYS A 431 -18.72 2.47 -15.77
N VAL A 432 -19.87 2.32 -16.42
CA VAL A 432 -20.98 1.49 -15.96
C VAL A 432 -21.18 0.38 -16.99
N GLY A 433 -20.88 -0.86 -16.59
CA GLY A 433 -20.82 -1.99 -17.52
C GLY A 433 -19.82 -1.76 -18.65
N ARG A 434 -20.32 -1.64 -19.88
CA ARG A 434 -19.51 -1.37 -21.09
C ARG A 434 -19.51 0.10 -21.52
N GLN A 435 -20.27 0.96 -20.85
CA GLN A 435 -20.48 2.33 -21.27
C GLN A 435 -19.71 3.32 -20.39
N TRP A 436 -19.13 4.33 -21.03
CA TRP A 436 -18.52 5.48 -20.36
C TRP A 436 -19.57 6.56 -20.15
N GLU A 437 -19.55 7.15 -18.95
CA GLU A 437 -20.38 8.27 -18.57
C GLU A 437 -19.51 9.41 -18.08
N TYR A 438 -19.96 10.65 -18.26
CA TYR A 438 -19.22 11.84 -17.85
C TYR A 438 -20.11 12.78 -17.03
N SER A 439 -19.49 13.50 -16.10
CA SER A 439 -20.15 14.47 -15.23
C SER A 439 -20.43 15.79 -15.95
N ASP A 440 -21.20 16.67 -15.32
CA ASP A 440 -21.39 18.04 -15.79
C ASP A 440 -20.05 18.80 -15.97
N GLN A 441 -19.10 18.63 -15.05
CA GLN A 441 -17.77 19.26 -15.13
C GLN A 441 -16.98 18.82 -16.37
N ALA A 442 -17.07 17.53 -16.73
CA ALA A 442 -16.46 17.03 -17.95
C ALA A 442 -17.14 17.56 -19.20
N ILE A 443 -18.48 17.69 -19.18
CA ILE A 443 -19.23 18.24 -20.31
C ILE A 443 -18.85 19.70 -20.55
N GLU A 444 -18.74 20.50 -19.49
CA GLU A 444 -18.28 21.89 -19.57
C GLU A 444 -16.85 21.98 -20.11
N LEU A 445 -15.93 21.15 -19.60
CA LEU A 445 -14.54 21.13 -20.07
C LEU A 445 -14.43 20.76 -21.56
N ILE A 446 -15.19 19.76 -22.02
CA ILE A 446 -15.21 19.35 -23.43
C ILE A 446 -15.83 20.45 -24.30
N ARG A 447 -16.89 21.11 -23.83
CA ARG A 447 -17.53 22.25 -24.53
C ARG A 447 -16.54 23.40 -24.70
N ASP A 448 -15.88 23.81 -23.61
CA ASP A 448 -14.87 24.87 -23.64
C ASP A 448 -13.72 24.50 -24.58
N TYR A 449 -13.33 23.21 -24.61
CA TYR A 449 -12.28 22.75 -25.50
C TYR A 449 -12.69 22.84 -26.97
N LYS A 450 -13.92 22.42 -27.29
CA LYS A 450 -14.48 22.52 -28.65
C LYS A 450 -14.57 23.96 -29.13
N ILE A 451 -14.96 24.90 -28.26
CA ILE A 451 -15.05 26.32 -28.59
C ILE A 451 -13.65 26.91 -28.85
N ALA A 452 -12.66 26.53 -28.04
CA ALA A 452 -11.30 27.06 -28.16
C ALA A 452 -10.56 26.57 -29.41
N PHE A 453 -10.81 25.33 -29.86
CA PHE A 453 -10.08 24.72 -30.98
C PHE A 453 -11.02 23.94 -31.93
N PRO A 454 -11.93 24.63 -32.64
CA PRO A 454 -12.89 23.97 -33.54
C PRO A 454 -12.22 23.13 -34.63
N ASP A 455 -11.13 23.64 -35.22
CA ASP A 455 -10.37 22.96 -36.29
C ASP A 455 -9.90 21.55 -35.91
N LEU A 456 -9.55 21.36 -34.62
CA LEU A 456 -9.18 20.05 -34.10
C LEU A 456 -10.38 19.10 -34.11
N PHE A 457 -11.54 19.58 -33.65
CA PHE A 457 -12.75 18.77 -33.52
C PHE A 457 -13.37 18.39 -34.86
N ASP A 458 -13.24 19.22 -35.89
CA ASP A 458 -13.70 18.92 -37.24
C ASP A 458 -12.96 17.71 -37.87
N ARG A 459 -11.73 17.45 -37.43
CA ARG A 459 -10.87 16.36 -37.93
C ARG A 459 -10.87 15.11 -37.06
N LEU A 460 -11.54 15.13 -35.90
CA LEU A 460 -11.56 13.99 -34.99
C LEU A 460 -12.33 12.78 -35.54
N ASP A 461 -13.19 12.98 -36.54
CA ASP A 461 -14.00 11.93 -37.16
C ASP A 461 -13.30 11.19 -38.31
N ASP A 462 -12.12 11.68 -38.74
CA ASP A 462 -11.35 11.05 -39.81
C ASP A 462 -10.83 9.68 -39.34
N ARG A 463 -11.28 8.61 -40.00
CA ARG A 463 -10.87 7.22 -39.74
C ARG A 463 -9.49 6.93 -40.37
N GLY A 464 -8.45 7.60 -39.87
CA GLY A 464 -7.04 7.29 -40.15
C GLY A 464 -6.36 6.56 -38.98
N ASP A 465 -5.08 6.22 -39.14
CA ASP A 465 -4.21 5.58 -38.14
C ASP A 465 -4.28 6.26 -36.75
N ASP A 466 -4.00 5.49 -35.68
CA ASP A 466 -4.04 5.96 -34.29
C ASP A 466 -3.05 7.09 -33.96
N MET A 467 -2.10 7.41 -34.86
CA MET A 467 -1.18 8.55 -34.74
C MET A 467 -1.30 9.50 -35.94
N LEU A 468 -2.07 10.57 -35.77
CA LEU A 468 -2.24 11.62 -36.77
C LEU A 468 -1.04 12.59 -36.75
N PHE A 469 -0.65 13.10 -37.92
CA PHE A 469 0.33 14.18 -38.02
C PHE A 469 -0.32 15.52 -37.66
N ALA A 470 0.41 16.42 -37.02
CA ALA A 470 -0.11 17.74 -36.66
C ALA A 470 -0.62 18.52 -37.89
N SER A 471 0.09 18.37 -39.03
CA SER A 471 -0.24 18.99 -40.31
C SER A 471 -1.51 18.44 -40.97
N SER A 472 -1.99 17.24 -40.59
CA SER A 472 -3.28 16.73 -41.07
C SER A 472 -4.47 17.28 -40.28
N ILE A 473 -4.21 17.90 -39.13
CA ILE A 473 -5.23 18.44 -38.21
C ILE A 473 -5.31 19.96 -38.34
N PHE A 474 -4.17 20.65 -38.26
CA PHE A 474 -4.11 22.11 -38.27
C PHE A 474 -3.58 22.63 -39.61
N TYR A 475 -4.27 23.61 -40.20
CA TYR A 475 -3.78 24.31 -41.39
C TYR A 475 -2.73 25.36 -41.01
N GLY A 476 -1.67 25.48 -41.82
CA GLY A 476 -0.60 26.44 -41.59
C GLY A 476 0.47 25.91 -40.64
N ASN A 477 0.91 26.72 -39.67
CA ASN A 477 1.98 26.34 -38.74
C ASN A 477 1.45 25.41 -37.62
N ALA A 478 1.35 24.12 -37.95
CA ALA A 478 0.74 23.10 -37.11
C ALA A 478 1.42 22.94 -35.74
N ASP A 479 2.76 23.01 -35.68
CA ASP A 479 3.52 22.88 -34.43
C ASP A 479 3.25 24.03 -33.44
N THR A 480 2.94 25.23 -33.94
CA THR A 480 2.55 26.36 -33.08
C THR A 480 1.16 26.13 -32.47
N LYS A 481 0.21 25.64 -33.27
CA LYS A 481 -1.14 25.28 -32.80
C LYS A 481 -1.13 24.14 -31.77
N VAL A 482 -0.29 23.13 -31.97
CA VAL A 482 -0.05 22.06 -30.99
C VAL A 482 0.42 22.65 -29.65
N LYS A 483 1.35 23.62 -29.65
CA LYS A 483 1.82 24.29 -28.44
C LYS A 483 0.73 25.13 -27.76
N GLU A 484 -0.13 25.80 -28.53
CA GLU A 484 -1.29 26.54 -28.01
C GLU A 484 -2.26 25.60 -27.28
N VAL A 485 -2.55 24.44 -27.86
CA VAL A 485 -3.39 23.41 -27.23
C VAL A 485 -2.72 22.85 -25.97
N GLU A 486 -1.43 22.51 -26.01
CA GLU A 486 -0.70 22.03 -24.83
C GLU A 486 -0.74 23.05 -23.68
N LYS A 487 -0.59 24.34 -24.02
CA LYS A 487 -0.70 25.44 -23.05
C LYS A 487 -2.11 25.53 -22.47
N TRP A 488 -3.14 25.50 -23.31
CA TRP A 488 -4.54 25.54 -22.86
C TRP A 488 -4.89 24.38 -21.93
N LEU A 489 -4.46 23.16 -22.28
CA LEU A 489 -4.66 21.97 -21.44
C LEU A 489 -3.96 22.11 -20.08
N LYS A 490 -2.77 22.73 -20.06
CA LYS A 490 -2.05 23.04 -18.83
C LYS A 490 -2.78 24.10 -17.99
N ASP A 491 -3.22 25.19 -18.62
CA ASP A 491 -3.89 26.31 -17.95
C ASP A 491 -5.26 25.90 -17.38
N ARG A 492 -5.94 24.91 -18.00
CA ARG A 492 -7.18 24.31 -17.50
C ARG A 492 -6.97 23.18 -16.48
N GLY A 493 -5.73 22.91 -16.06
CA GLY A 493 -5.41 21.91 -15.02
C GLY A 493 -5.60 20.46 -15.46
N VAL A 494 -5.73 20.18 -16.76
CA VAL A 494 -5.96 18.82 -17.29
C VAL A 494 -4.78 17.88 -16.98
N ARG A 495 -3.57 18.44 -16.86
CA ARG A 495 -2.37 17.67 -16.48
C ARG A 495 -2.34 17.26 -15.02
N ASP A 496 -3.15 17.89 -14.17
CA ASP A 496 -3.20 17.65 -12.73
C ASP A 496 -4.24 16.57 -12.36
N PHE A 497 -5.00 16.07 -13.34
CA PHE A 497 -5.96 15.00 -13.13
C PHE A 497 -5.28 13.69 -12.71
N GLU A 498 -5.75 13.11 -11.59
CA GLU A 498 -5.28 11.84 -11.09
C GLU A 498 -6.15 10.68 -11.63
N PRO A 499 -5.60 9.79 -12.49
CA PRO A 499 -6.32 8.61 -12.94
C PRO A 499 -6.35 7.53 -11.85
N VAL A 500 -7.55 7.02 -11.55
CA VAL A 500 -7.77 5.96 -10.57
C VAL A 500 -8.36 4.72 -11.24
N SER A 501 -8.22 3.54 -10.63
CA SER A 501 -8.86 2.32 -11.10
C SER A 501 -10.38 2.49 -11.19
N LEU A 502 -11.01 1.84 -12.19
CA LEU A 502 -12.46 1.82 -12.36
C LEU A 502 -13.23 1.38 -11.10
N SER A 503 -12.65 0.48 -10.31
CA SER A 503 -13.24 -0.08 -9.09
C SER A 503 -13.27 0.89 -7.90
N VAL A 504 -12.56 2.03 -7.98
CA VAL A 504 -12.50 2.99 -6.88
C VAL A 504 -13.83 3.75 -6.80
N SER A 505 -14.44 3.75 -5.61
CA SER A 505 -15.61 4.58 -5.30
C SER A 505 -15.20 5.68 -4.33
N GLN A 506 -15.54 6.93 -4.61
CA GLN A 506 -15.01 8.09 -3.88
C GLN A 506 -15.97 9.28 -3.85
N MET A 507 -15.92 10.08 -2.78
CA MET A 507 -16.65 11.35 -2.64
C MET A 507 -16.00 12.52 -3.38
N SER A 508 -16.85 13.49 -3.76
CA SER A 508 -16.41 14.78 -4.30
C SER A 508 -15.61 15.58 -3.25
N LYS A 509 -14.75 16.50 -3.73
CA LYS A 509 -14.00 17.41 -2.86
C LYS A 509 -14.92 18.32 -2.03
N ALA A 510 -16.07 18.71 -2.59
CA ALA A 510 -17.06 19.54 -1.89
C ALA A 510 -17.68 18.79 -0.70
N THR A 511 -18.07 17.53 -0.88
CA THR A 511 -18.62 16.69 0.19
C THR A 511 -17.57 16.44 1.29
N ILE A 512 -16.30 16.19 0.91
CA ILE A 512 -15.21 15.99 1.87
C ILE A 512 -15.03 17.22 2.77
N LYS A 513 -15.13 18.43 2.21
CA LYS A 513 -15.04 19.68 2.98
C LYS A 513 -16.16 19.81 4.02
N GLU A 514 -17.39 19.42 3.69
CA GLU A 514 -18.49 19.40 4.66
C GLU A 514 -18.29 18.33 5.75
N ILE A 515 -17.69 17.18 5.41
CA ILE A 515 -17.31 16.15 6.39
C ILE A 515 -16.23 16.67 7.36
N GLU A 516 -15.24 17.42 6.87
CA GLU A 516 -14.23 18.06 7.72
C GLU A 516 -14.85 19.09 8.67
N LYS A 517 -15.80 19.88 8.17
CA LYS A 517 -16.55 20.85 8.96
C LYS A 517 -17.36 20.13 10.04
N PHE A 518 -18.09 19.09 9.69
CA PHE A 518 -18.81 18.23 10.63
C PHE A 518 -17.89 17.68 11.74
N GLY A 519 -16.75 17.10 11.39
CA GLY A 519 -15.79 16.58 12.37
C GLY A 519 -15.23 17.67 13.30
N SER A 520 -14.98 18.86 12.75
CA SER A 520 -14.48 20.01 13.51
C SER A 520 -15.52 20.56 14.49
N GLU A 521 -16.79 20.64 14.08
CA GLU A 521 -17.91 21.06 14.93
C GLU A 521 -18.16 20.05 16.06
N LEU A 522 -18.09 18.74 15.76
CA LEU A 522 -18.16 17.71 16.80
C LEU A 522 -17.05 17.87 17.84
N ASN A 523 -15.82 18.10 17.40
CA ASN A 523 -14.69 18.23 18.31
C ASN A 523 -14.75 19.53 19.14
N ALA A 524 -15.20 20.64 18.55
CA ALA A 524 -15.36 21.91 19.25
C ALA A 524 -16.38 21.83 20.41
N ASN A 525 -17.40 20.98 20.27
CA ASN A 525 -18.43 20.75 21.28
C ASN A 525 -18.07 19.68 22.31
N ARG A 526 -16.93 19.00 22.17
CA ARG A 526 -16.47 17.95 23.09
C ARG A 526 -15.50 18.54 24.11
N SER A 527 -15.80 18.35 25.40
CA SER A 527 -14.90 18.69 26.50
C SER A 527 -14.65 17.46 27.40
N PRO A 528 -13.49 17.35 28.07
CA PRO A 528 -13.21 16.23 28.96
C PRO A 528 -14.26 16.00 30.06
N GLU A 529 -14.94 17.07 30.50
CA GLU A 529 -15.99 17.03 31.53
C GLU A 529 -17.28 16.36 31.05
N ALA A 530 -17.51 16.32 29.74
CA ALA A 530 -18.70 15.69 29.15
C ALA A 530 -18.58 14.15 29.01
N ILE A 531 -17.41 13.58 29.31
CA ILE A 531 -17.17 12.14 29.22
C ILE A 531 -17.90 11.42 30.36
N LYS A 532 -18.84 10.53 30.00
CA LYS A 532 -19.48 9.64 30.97
C LYS A 532 -18.74 8.32 31.08
N LYS A 533 -18.68 7.78 32.29
CA LYS A 533 -18.14 6.45 32.59
C LYS A 533 -19.27 5.50 32.94
N ALA A 534 -19.24 4.29 32.39
CA ALA A 534 -20.20 3.24 32.72
C ALA A 534 -19.47 1.91 32.94
N ILE A 535 -19.89 1.15 33.96
CA ILE A 535 -19.34 -0.17 34.25
C ILE A 535 -20.29 -1.22 33.70
N VAL A 536 -19.77 -2.14 32.89
CA VAL A 536 -20.51 -3.29 32.38
C VAL A 536 -19.85 -4.55 32.91
N LYS A 537 -20.63 -5.41 33.58
CA LYS A 537 -20.15 -6.64 34.23
C LYS A 537 -20.74 -7.87 33.56
N GLY A 538 -20.04 -9.00 33.66
CA GLY A 538 -20.55 -10.30 33.23
C GLY A 538 -20.65 -10.47 31.71
N ILE A 539 -19.82 -9.76 30.94
CA ILE A 539 -19.84 -9.83 29.48
C ILE A 539 -18.92 -10.95 28.97
N PRO A 540 -19.26 -11.63 27.85
CA PRO A 540 -18.37 -12.60 27.26
C PRO A 540 -17.13 -11.92 26.65
N PRO A 541 -15.99 -12.62 26.52
CA PRO A 541 -14.80 -12.10 25.83
C PRO A 541 -15.06 -11.66 24.39
N SER A 542 -16.04 -12.28 23.72
CA SER A 542 -16.49 -11.88 22.40
C SER A 542 -17.12 -10.48 22.37
N ALA A 543 -17.61 -9.94 23.49
CA ALA A 543 -18.16 -8.58 23.55
C ALA A 543 -17.10 -7.47 23.60
N VAL A 544 -15.80 -7.80 23.58
CA VAL A 544 -14.70 -6.84 23.52
C VAL A 544 -13.72 -7.20 22.41
N LEU A 545 -13.04 -6.20 21.86
CA LEU A 545 -11.96 -6.33 20.90
C LEU A 545 -10.68 -5.81 21.53
N LYS A 546 -9.63 -6.64 21.59
CA LYS A 546 -8.29 -6.11 21.86
C LYS A 546 -7.71 -5.49 20.58
N PRO A 547 -6.96 -4.38 20.66
CA PRO A 547 -6.28 -3.80 19.50
C PRO A 547 -5.43 -4.81 18.72
N SER A 548 -4.65 -5.63 19.42
CA SER A 548 -3.83 -6.70 18.83
C SER A 548 -4.62 -7.78 18.06
N GLN A 549 -5.93 -7.89 18.30
CA GLN A 549 -6.79 -8.87 17.65
C GLN A 549 -7.45 -8.31 16.37
N ALA A 550 -7.35 -7.00 16.11
CA ALA A 550 -8.03 -6.35 14.99
C ALA A 550 -7.72 -7.00 13.63
N VAL A 551 -6.43 -7.28 13.38
CA VAL A 551 -5.92 -7.85 12.11
C VAL A 551 -6.56 -9.20 11.76
N PHE A 552 -6.92 -9.99 12.77
CA PHE A 552 -7.53 -11.31 12.59
C PHE A 552 -9.05 -11.25 12.64
N ARG A 553 -9.60 -10.44 13.55
CA ARG A 553 -11.02 -10.44 13.87
C ARG A 553 -11.85 -9.56 12.95
N LEU A 554 -11.30 -8.45 12.47
CA LEU A 554 -12.02 -7.50 11.61
C LEU A 554 -11.89 -7.81 10.11
N GLN A 555 -11.37 -8.99 9.77
CA GLN A 555 -11.30 -9.45 8.39
C GLN A 555 -12.69 -9.53 7.76
N ASN A 556 -12.76 -9.24 6.46
CA ASN A 556 -13.99 -9.28 5.65
C ASN A 556 -15.10 -8.33 6.11
N GLN A 557 -14.77 -7.32 6.91
CA GLN A 557 -15.72 -6.25 7.21
C GLN A 557 -16.05 -5.48 5.94
N VAL A 558 -17.34 -5.26 5.70
CA VAL A 558 -17.85 -4.49 4.56
C VAL A 558 -17.80 -3.01 4.89
N PHE A 559 -17.31 -2.22 3.94
CA PHE A 559 -17.24 -0.76 4.03
C PHE A 559 -17.88 -0.13 2.81
N ASN A 560 -18.62 0.94 3.06
CA ASN A 560 -19.11 1.86 2.05
C ASN A 560 -18.47 3.23 2.24
N VAL A 561 -18.36 3.98 1.14
CA VAL A 561 -18.22 5.44 1.21
C VAL A 561 -19.35 5.98 2.09
N ALA A 562 -19.05 6.98 2.93
CA ALA A 562 -19.92 7.54 3.98
C ALA A 562 -19.95 6.79 5.32
N ASP A 563 -19.36 5.59 5.42
CA ASP A 563 -19.38 4.87 6.68
C ASP A 563 -18.52 5.58 7.75
N ARG A 564 -19.06 5.65 8.96
CA ARG A 564 -18.37 6.13 10.15
C ARG A 564 -17.47 5.02 10.67
N VAL A 565 -16.22 5.35 10.98
CA VAL A 565 -15.23 4.37 11.45
C VAL A 565 -14.47 4.87 12.67
N THR A 566 -13.89 3.95 13.43
CA THR A 566 -12.91 4.23 14.48
C THR A 566 -11.65 3.41 14.27
N MET A 567 -10.48 3.99 14.51
CA MET A 567 -9.20 3.29 14.52
C MET A 567 -9.14 2.35 15.73
N VAL A 568 -8.85 1.07 15.50
CA VAL A 568 -8.79 0.08 16.58
C VAL A 568 -7.39 -0.42 16.90
N GLN A 569 -6.42 -0.17 16.02
CA GLN A 569 -5.03 -0.57 16.22
C GLN A 569 -4.35 0.42 17.17
N ASP A 570 -3.55 -0.10 18.09
CA ASP A 570 -2.77 0.67 19.09
C ASP A 570 -1.35 1.03 18.59
N SER A 571 -1.03 0.63 17.37
CA SER A 571 0.23 0.92 16.68
C SER A 571 -0.04 1.39 15.26
N GLY A 572 0.79 2.27 14.73
CA GLY A 572 0.72 2.75 13.35
C GLY A 572 0.72 4.27 13.28
N SER A 573 0.28 4.80 12.14
CA SER A 573 0.29 6.24 11.85
C SER A 573 -0.92 6.99 12.41
N VAL A 574 -2.04 6.29 12.66
CA VAL A 574 -3.28 6.90 13.15
C VAL A 574 -3.46 6.59 14.64
N PRO A 575 -3.75 7.60 15.48
CA PRO A 575 -4.07 7.38 16.88
C PRO A 575 -5.24 6.42 17.09
N ILE A 576 -5.13 5.52 18.07
CA ILE A 576 -6.21 4.61 18.45
C ILE A 576 -7.46 5.37 18.90
N CYS A 577 -8.63 4.80 18.61
CA CYS A 577 -9.96 5.35 18.90
C CYS A 577 -10.26 6.70 18.22
N LEU A 578 -9.39 7.16 17.31
CA LEU A 578 -9.70 8.30 16.46
C LEU A 578 -10.87 7.91 15.54
N LYS A 579 -11.84 8.82 15.41
CA LYS A 579 -13.04 8.61 14.60
C LYS A 579 -12.95 9.39 13.30
N GLY A 580 -13.53 8.83 12.26
CA GLY A 580 -13.48 9.41 10.92
C GLY A 580 -14.59 8.89 10.03
N VAL A 581 -14.58 9.32 8.77
CA VAL A 581 -15.54 8.93 7.74
C VAL A 581 -14.79 8.39 6.53
N VAL A 582 -15.24 7.27 5.99
CA VAL A 582 -14.70 6.68 4.77
C VAL A 582 -15.10 7.54 3.58
N VAL A 583 -14.11 8.11 2.89
CA VAL A 583 -14.31 9.01 1.74
C VAL A 583 -13.94 8.36 0.41
N SER A 584 -13.15 7.28 0.43
CA SER A 584 -12.79 6.51 -0.77
C SER A 584 -12.58 5.02 -0.43
N LEU A 585 -12.99 4.14 -1.34
CA LEU A 585 -12.74 2.70 -1.29
C LEU A 585 -11.77 2.32 -2.41
N LYS A 586 -10.63 1.74 -2.04
CA LYS A 586 -9.61 1.20 -2.95
C LYS A 586 -9.56 -0.33 -2.78
N PRO A 587 -9.06 -1.09 -3.77
CA PRO A 587 -9.05 -2.57 -3.74
C PRO A 587 -8.58 -3.20 -2.40
N ASP A 588 -7.52 -2.66 -1.80
CA ASP A 588 -6.91 -3.19 -0.57
C ASP A 588 -6.90 -2.19 0.60
N ALA A 589 -7.54 -1.03 0.45
CA ALA A 589 -7.44 0.07 1.42
C ALA A 589 -8.68 0.98 1.41
N ILE A 590 -8.86 1.72 2.48
CA ILE A 590 -9.86 2.79 2.56
C ILE A 590 -9.18 4.12 2.84
N ASP A 591 -9.65 5.19 2.22
CA ASP A 591 -9.28 6.54 2.62
C ASP A 591 -10.28 7.06 3.63
N VAL A 592 -9.78 7.52 4.77
CA VAL A 592 -10.57 8.05 5.88
C VAL A 592 -10.19 9.50 6.12
N VAL A 593 -11.18 10.36 6.29
CA VAL A 593 -11.00 11.71 6.82
C VAL A 593 -11.38 11.68 8.29
N TRP A 594 -10.43 12.08 9.15
CA TRP A 594 -10.56 11.99 10.59
C TRP A 594 -11.09 13.28 11.22
N ASP A 595 -11.81 13.13 12.33
CA ASP A 595 -12.48 14.22 13.04
C ASP A 595 -11.51 15.24 13.65
N VAL A 596 -10.26 14.85 13.87
CA VAL A 596 -9.22 15.66 14.50
C VAL A 596 -7.94 15.53 13.68
N PRO A 597 -7.19 16.62 13.47
CA PRO A 597 -5.90 16.55 12.80
C PRO A 597 -4.87 15.80 13.66
N PHE A 598 -3.96 15.08 13.01
CA PHE A 598 -2.87 14.33 13.65
C PHE A 598 -1.63 14.31 12.76
N MET A 599 -0.43 14.18 13.36
CA MET A 599 0.83 14.46 12.66
C MET A 599 1.09 13.64 11.38
N SER A 600 0.62 12.40 11.33
CA SER A 600 0.79 11.54 10.14
C SER A 600 -0.36 11.66 9.14
N GLY A 601 -1.33 12.54 9.40
CA GLY A 601 -2.41 12.81 8.48
C GLY A 601 -1.89 13.55 7.23
N THR A 602 -2.54 13.29 6.12
CA THR A 602 -2.22 13.79 4.79
C THR A 602 -3.42 14.57 4.24
N THR A 603 -3.24 15.25 3.12
CA THR A 603 -4.33 15.93 2.40
C THR A 603 -5.11 14.98 1.50
N LEU A 604 -4.73 13.69 1.42
CA LEU A 604 -5.25 12.72 0.45
C LEU A 604 -5.17 13.22 -1.00
N GLY A 605 -4.06 13.90 -1.36
CA GLY A 605 -3.90 14.52 -2.68
C GLY A 605 -4.63 15.86 -2.81
N GLY A 606 -4.65 16.68 -1.75
CA GLY A 606 -5.30 18.00 -1.74
C GLY A 606 -6.84 17.97 -1.65
N ARG A 607 -7.42 16.86 -1.21
CA ARG A 607 -8.87 16.66 -1.07
C ARG A 607 -9.42 17.08 0.28
N CYS A 608 -8.60 17.00 1.32
CA CYS A 608 -8.88 17.51 2.66
C CYS A 608 -7.72 18.41 3.13
N SER A 609 -7.93 19.11 4.24
CA SER A 609 -6.88 19.90 4.88
C SER A 609 -5.72 19.04 5.37
N GLU A 610 -4.56 19.67 5.61
CA GLU A 610 -3.38 18.96 6.12
C GLU A 610 -3.70 18.26 7.45
N TYR A 611 -3.02 17.14 7.70
CA TYR A 611 -3.17 16.36 8.94
C TYR A 611 -4.53 15.69 9.15
N ARG A 612 -5.46 15.73 8.18
CA ARG A 612 -6.82 15.17 8.35
C ARG A 612 -7.07 13.80 7.74
N GLY A 613 -6.46 13.47 6.61
CA GLY A 613 -6.81 12.27 5.86
C GLY A 613 -5.73 11.20 5.89
N SER A 614 -6.11 9.93 5.83
CA SER A 614 -5.13 8.83 5.66
C SER A 614 -5.71 7.64 4.91
N THR A 615 -4.86 6.96 4.16
CA THR A 615 -5.16 5.63 3.61
C THR A 615 -4.80 4.58 4.65
N VAL A 616 -5.77 3.74 5.04
CA VAL A 616 -5.59 2.69 6.05
C VAL A 616 -6.09 1.34 5.54
N ASN A 617 -5.56 0.26 6.13
CA ASN A 617 -6.05 -1.08 5.86
C ASN A 617 -7.45 -1.24 6.50
N PRO A 618 -8.45 -1.83 5.83
CA PRO A 618 -9.80 -1.96 6.39
C PRO A 618 -9.83 -2.71 7.74
N ASN A 619 -8.92 -3.66 7.95
CA ASN A 619 -8.86 -4.48 9.17
C ASN A 619 -8.36 -3.72 10.41
N THR A 620 -7.84 -2.49 10.23
CA THR A 620 -7.40 -1.64 11.35
C THR A 620 -8.52 -0.72 11.84
N CYS A 621 -9.67 -0.73 11.18
CA CYS A 621 -10.81 0.12 11.49
C CYS A 621 -12.05 -0.70 11.84
N LEU A 622 -12.88 -0.17 12.74
CA LEU A 622 -14.19 -0.72 13.06
C LEU A 622 -15.29 0.19 12.51
N ASN A 623 -16.16 -0.36 11.68
CA ASN A 623 -17.29 0.32 11.07
C ASN A 623 -18.42 0.50 12.08
N LEU A 624 -18.66 1.76 12.44
CA LEU A 624 -19.65 2.18 13.43
C LEU A 624 -21.04 2.38 12.82
N THR A 625 -21.13 2.64 11.51
CA THR A 625 -22.40 2.74 10.77
C THR A 625 -22.98 1.36 10.54
N ARG A 626 -22.20 0.45 9.94
CA ARG A 626 -22.59 -0.94 9.67
C ARG A 626 -21.97 -1.86 10.70
N ARG A 627 -22.63 -1.97 11.84
CA ARG A 627 -22.13 -2.71 13.01
C ARG A 627 -22.17 -4.23 12.79
N GLN A 628 -21.12 -4.77 12.21
CA GLN A 628 -21.02 -6.18 11.79
C GLN A 628 -20.58 -7.14 12.91
N PHE A 629 -20.00 -6.63 14.00
CA PHE A 629 -19.44 -7.44 15.09
C PHE A 629 -20.19 -7.25 16.42
N VAL A 630 -21.45 -6.80 16.39
CA VAL A 630 -22.24 -6.56 17.61
C VAL A 630 -22.50 -7.85 18.35
N VAL A 631 -22.20 -7.86 19.64
CA VAL A 631 -22.49 -8.98 20.54
C VAL A 631 -23.55 -8.56 21.55
N SER A 632 -24.55 -9.42 21.78
CA SER A 632 -25.55 -9.16 22.82
C SER A 632 -24.91 -9.29 24.20
N THR A 633 -25.15 -8.30 25.05
CA THR A 633 -24.70 -8.28 26.44
C THR A 633 -25.62 -9.09 27.36
N ASN A 634 -26.71 -9.67 26.84
CA ASN A 634 -27.62 -10.51 27.61
C ASN A 634 -27.18 -12.00 27.52
N PRO A 635 -26.75 -12.64 28.63
CA PRO A 635 -26.23 -14.01 28.62
C PRO A 635 -27.20 -15.07 28.02
N ALA A 636 -28.52 -14.84 28.11
CA ALA A 636 -29.54 -15.76 27.60
C ALA A 636 -29.72 -15.70 26.07
N ALA A 637 -29.41 -14.56 25.44
CA ALA A 637 -29.63 -14.35 24.01
C ALA A 637 -28.52 -14.96 23.13
N ASN A 638 -27.33 -15.20 23.70
CA ASN A 638 -26.18 -15.74 22.96
C ASN A 638 -26.19 -17.27 22.77
N ARG A 639 -27.16 -17.99 23.36
CA ARG A 639 -27.27 -19.46 23.23
C ARG A 639 -27.93 -19.94 21.93
N ASN A 640 -28.65 -19.06 21.22
CA ASN A 640 -29.49 -19.44 20.07
C ASN A 640 -29.08 -18.82 18.72
N ARG A 641 -27.87 -18.29 18.57
CA ARG A 641 -27.41 -17.85 17.25
C ARG A 641 -26.75 -19.01 16.49
N PRO A 642 -27.20 -19.34 15.28
CA PRO A 642 -26.42 -20.21 14.40
C PRO A 642 -25.08 -19.53 14.13
N VAL A 643 -24.03 -20.36 14.07
CA VAL A 643 -22.71 -19.98 13.59
C VAL A 643 -22.90 -19.27 12.25
N HIS A 644 -22.70 -17.96 12.19
CA HIS A 644 -22.71 -17.27 10.91
C HIS A 644 -21.43 -17.66 10.17
N GLY A 645 -21.54 -18.74 9.39
CA GLY A 645 -21.25 -18.62 7.97
C GLY A 645 -22.07 -17.45 7.41
N LEU A 646 -21.42 -16.69 6.53
CA LEU A 646 -21.99 -15.60 5.74
C LEU A 646 -23.44 -15.88 5.34
N PRO A 647 -24.35 -14.88 5.32
CA PRO A 647 -25.61 -15.05 4.62
C PRO A 647 -25.29 -15.39 3.16
N ASN A 648 -25.61 -16.62 2.75
CA ASN A 648 -25.67 -16.96 1.35
C ASN A 648 -26.72 -16.08 0.68
N GLY A 649 -26.31 -15.36 -0.37
CA GLY A 649 -27.19 -14.88 -1.42
C GLY A 649 -28.17 -13.79 -1.02
N GLN A 650 -27.67 -12.57 -0.79
CA GLN A 650 -28.36 -11.32 -1.17
C GLN A 650 -27.36 -10.16 -1.07
N SER A 651 -26.57 -9.98 -2.12
CA SER A 651 -25.82 -8.74 -2.31
C SER A 651 -26.80 -7.64 -2.70
N PRO A 652 -26.97 -6.56 -1.92
CA PRO A 652 -27.47 -5.32 -2.51
C PRO A 652 -26.47 -4.87 -3.58
N ALA A 653 -26.97 -4.35 -4.70
CA ALA A 653 -26.22 -4.12 -5.94
C ALA A 653 -24.94 -3.25 -5.84
N ASN A 654 -24.59 -2.73 -4.66
CA ASN A 654 -23.47 -1.82 -4.41
C ASN A 654 -22.60 -2.19 -3.18
N ALA A 655 -22.64 -3.43 -2.65
CA ALA A 655 -21.78 -3.82 -1.53
C ALA A 655 -20.34 -4.11 -2.01
N TRP A 656 -19.36 -3.32 -1.53
CA TRP A 656 -17.95 -3.52 -1.83
C TRP A 656 -17.32 -4.49 -0.81
N VAL A 657 -16.77 -5.59 -1.32
CA VAL A 657 -15.88 -6.52 -0.61
C VAL A 657 -14.50 -6.33 -1.23
N PRO A 658 -13.40 -6.31 -0.44
CA PRO A 658 -12.04 -6.21 -0.98
C PRO A 658 -11.86 -7.20 -2.15
N ALA A 659 -11.54 -6.65 -3.33
CA ALA A 659 -11.33 -7.46 -4.52
C ALA A 659 -9.95 -8.12 -4.44
N PRO A 660 -9.80 -9.35 -4.96
CA PRO A 660 -8.53 -10.08 -4.93
C PRO A 660 -7.41 -9.31 -5.65
N ARG A 661 -6.18 -9.47 -5.16
CA ARG A 661 -4.95 -9.04 -5.84
C ARG A 661 -4.95 -9.60 -7.27
N GLN A 662 -5.20 -8.75 -8.26
CA GLN A 662 -4.93 -9.05 -9.65
C GLN A 662 -3.49 -8.62 -9.93
N ASP A 663 -2.58 -9.59 -10.06
CA ASP A 663 -1.41 -9.37 -10.90
C ASP A 663 -1.96 -9.03 -12.30
N GLY A 664 -1.58 -7.85 -12.81
CA GLY A 664 -2.10 -7.33 -14.07
C GLY A 664 -1.92 -8.34 -15.22
N PRO A 665 -2.83 -8.34 -16.21
CA PRO A 665 -2.72 -9.23 -17.35
C PRO A 665 -1.41 -8.95 -18.12
N PRO A 666 -0.81 -9.97 -18.77
CA PRO A 666 0.28 -9.73 -19.69
C PRO A 666 -0.18 -8.78 -20.78
N VAL A 667 0.55 -7.68 -20.94
CA VAL A 667 0.42 -6.78 -22.09
C VAL A 667 0.65 -7.63 -23.34
N ARG A 668 -0.40 -7.85 -24.13
CA ARG A 668 -0.25 -8.35 -25.50
C ARG A 668 0.56 -7.31 -26.26
N MET A 669 1.80 -7.64 -26.60
CA MET A 669 2.50 -6.95 -27.68
C MET A 669 2.04 -7.60 -28.98
N GLU A 670 1.22 -6.88 -29.75
CA GLU A 670 1.11 -7.11 -31.18
C GLU A 670 2.32 -6.46 -31.85
N GLY A 671 3.01 -7.24 -32.71
CA GLY A 671 3.83 -6.79 -33.84
C GLY A 671 5.03 -5.91 -33.56
#